data_AF-A0A7C5ZF18-F1
#
_entry.id   AF-A0A7C5ZF18-F1
#
_cell.length_a   1.000
_cell.length_b   1.000
_cell.length_c   1.000
_cell.angle_alpha   90.00
_cell.angle_beta   90.00
_cell.angle_gamma   90.00
#
_symmetry.space_group_name_H-M   'P 1'
#
loop_
_entity.id
_entity.type
_entity.pdbx_description
1 polymer ?
#
loop_
_entity_poly.entity_id
_entity_poly.type
_entity_poly.pdbx_seq_one_letter_code
_entity_poly.pdbx_strand_id
1 'polypeptide(L)'
;MAEPVILTAPRAPSAHTAAQKLRGFLAAAASVAALAATPLAQADLVADQTPFHSYRGWWVDRFDYSNAASIVTMFNRAQQLGITDVMFQVRGQADAYYYLNDNLEVYAQGRNISASFDPLAIALSEGHARGIRVHAWLNMAPLWNGTSLPTNPNHLLYQHDEFWIRDSSNNKQPLNSGYVIVNPTRDDVQAHLNNVVKTIAKNYNIDGVHLDYIRLYENHGGSSTAINFPSDPQTVARFQLEYPGQTPTSHRTNYKTWLAKEISDLVRSVRQTLKQQRPGAQLTAAVWRDADIGLDSYQQDWATWIDQGLLDAAMPMIYRKGFGDGGTDMDPDSGDLYRSNVSEALWRRGTAGIMPGIGSYMQDDPTTAYNNVWNQLVYAKQQGANGIQLFDYGSLYNGSAAQTAARQAISDFFAAHSAAPPPVLISDFDSDEGYFIRNITFSGSNLNVASGSADRVSDESRGSSGGGSQRIIINTTPGATSFLARHVSGTTNAASPDSNLTFSSIGSIGFWLKTTTPDLEVAVAVDDNPANTSTERSYFQNVIADGQWHYYQWFLNDPAHWDAWAGTLSDGRIDNLFTLDSIQFRGTAQTSTIWLDDVSYDAAARAPNQWTLDSAIYTQAPDTAWTNAANWTGGVPNGTGATANLLRRPTGASQTVTVNAPITLGTLNIDNRNSYVVAGSSTITLDVASGAAAVNVINRGSHTIAAPIRLNDPTRFAIDVGATLAITGPLIASGSAALTKSGEGTLLISNFRLSALVIEQGLFKLPPQPQGGGAADISTISSLWILDSGRLDLTNNSLRIDYGGISPIRDVRNMLLSGALFSSWADANWRLGYSESASGGGVLIQYALGGDANLDGIVNALDLDVLTASWQQTDALWTSGDFSYDGVVNIRDLYLLALNWQAGGLAAALEQIAARGLPTNVPEPAGVGWIMLGAVAMRRVRFARFGLSRLNT
;
A
#
# COMPACT_ATOMS: atom_id res chain seq x y z
N MET A 1 -7.99 10.58 83.67
CA MET A 1 -8.98 9.57 84.11
C MET A 1 -10.37 10.13 83.82
N ALA A 2 -11.15 9.38 83.04
CA ALA A 2 -12.61 9.41 82.90
C ALA A 2 -13.34 10.77 82.69
N GLU A 3 -13.89 10.96 81.48
CA GLU A 3 -15.21 11.60 81.25
C GLU A 3 -16.33 10.72 81.85
N PRO A 4 -17.60 11.15 82.10
CA PRO A 4 -18.41 12.19 81.37
C PRO A 4 -19.40 13.01 82.24
N VAL A 5 -20.19 13.95 81.67
CA VAL A 5 -21.59 14.28 82.12
C VAL A 5 -22.42 14.91 80.98
N ILE A 6 -23.63 14.37 80.79
CA ILE A 6 -24.76 14.84 79.95
C ILE A 6 -25.66 15.77 80.77
N LEU A 7 -26.28 16.81 80.16
CA LEU A 7 -27.57 17.35 80.63
C LEU A 7 -28.45 17.88 79.48
N THR A 8 -29.74 17.55 79.54
CA THR A 8 -30.83 17.86 78.59
C THR A 8 -31.61 19.15 78.93
N ALA A 9 -31.95 19.92 77.89
CA ALA A 9 -33.19 20.70 77.57
C ALA A 9 -33.84 21.66 78.61
N PRO A 10 -34.39 22.84 78.20
CA PRO A 10 -35.75 22.86 77.59
C PRO A 10 -36.07 23.94 76.51
N ARG A 11 -37.11 23.58 75.74
CA ARG A 11 -38.13 24.27 74.89
C ARG A 11 -38.09 25.77 74.55
N ALA A 12 -38.43 26.00 73.27
CA ALA A 12 -38.64 27.24 72.51
C ALA A 12 -39.98 27.96 72.75
N PRO A 13 -40.13 29.18 72.17
CA PRO A 13 -41.36 29.58 71.49
C PRO A 13 -41.16 30.03 70.02
N SER A 14 -42.32 30.10 69.38
CA SER A 14 -42.69 29.97 67.97
C SER A 14 -42.37 31.13 67.00
N ALA A 15 -42.26 30.71 65.74
CA ALA A 15 -42.23 31.50 64.52
C ALA A 15 -43.58 32.15 64.21
N HIS A 16 -43.57 33.44 63.82
CA HIS A 16 -44.40 33.97 62.73
C HIS A 16 -44.08 35.45 62.45
N THR A 17 -42.87 35.77 61.96
CA THR A 17 -42.62 37.04 61.23
C THR A 17 -41.30 37.08 60.42
N ALA A 18 -40.72 35.92 60.08
CA ALA A 18 -39.47 35.83 59.30
C ALA A 18 -39.61 35.14 57.92
N ALA A 19 -40.83 34.78 57.50
CA ALA A 19 -41.04 33.94 56.32
C ALA A 19 -41.25 34.69 54.98
N GLN A 20 -41.19 36.03 54.94
CA GLN A 20 -41.38 36.80 53.69
C GLN A 20 -40.21 37.71 53.28
N LYS A 21 -39.15 37.84 54.09
CA LYS A 21 -37.94 38.59 53.71
C LYS A 21 -36.69 37.73 53.48
N LEU A 22 -36.80 36.40 53.62
CA LEU A 22 -35.67 35.46 53.48
C LEU A 22 -35.73 34.58 52.21
N ARG A 23 -36.53 34.95 51.21
CA ARG A 23 -36.61 34.24 49.91
C ARG A 23 -35.82 34.91 48.76
N GLY A 24 -35.28 36.11 48.97
CA GLY A 24 -34.52 36.86 47.96
C GLY A 24 -33.00 36.69 48.03
N PHE A 25 -32.43 36.22 49.15
CA PHE A 25 -30.98 36.20 49.37
C PHE A 25 -30.34 34.80 49.44
N LEU A 26 -31.13 33.72 49.41
CA LEU A 26 -30.62 32.34 49.45
C LEU A 26 -30.56 31.64 48.07
N ALA A 27 -31.10 32.24 47.01
CA ALA A 27 -30.98 31.69 45.64
C ALA A 27 -29.69 32.11 44.92
N ALA A 28 -29.06 33.21 45.34
CA ALA A 28 -27.82 33.71 44.70
C ALA A 28 -26.54 33.08 45.29
N ALA A 29 -26.54 32.67 46.56
CA ALA A 29 -25.35 32.07 47.20
C ALA A 29 -25.22 30.55 46.97
N ALA A 30 -26.34 29.83 46.76
CA ALA A 30 -26.30 28.40 46.43
C ALA A 30 -25.91 28.12 44.96
N SER A 31 -26.06 29.12 44.08
CA SER A 31 -25.71 29.00 42.65
C SER A 31 -24.23 29.31 42.36
N VAL A 32 -23.51 29.92 43.32
CA VAL A 32 -22.08 30.24 43.18
C VAL A 32 -21.19 29.23 43.92
N ALA A 33 -21.69 28.57 44.98
CA ALA A 33 -20.95 27.52 45.68
C ALA A 33 -21.09 26.12 45.07
N ALA A 34 -22.08 25.89 44.18
CA ALA A 34 -22.21 24.63 43.42
C ALA A 34 -21.42 24.61 42.10
N LEU A 35 -20.70 25.70 41.78
CA LEU A 35 -19.80 25.80 40.62
C LEU A 35 -18.32 25.57 40.98
N ALA A 36 -18.02 25.20 42.23
CA ALA A 36 -16.68 24.85 42.66
C ALA A 36 -16.59 23.35 42.97
N ALA A 37 -15.72 22.67 42.21
CA ALA A 37 -15.28 21.28 42.36
C ALA A 37 -16.26 20.17 41.90
N THR A 38 -16.70 20.21 40.64
CA THR A 38 -16.57 18.96 39.86
C THR A 38 -15.07 18.75 39.66
N PRO A 39 -14.48 17.59 40.02
CA PRO A 39 -13.11 17.31 39.62
C PRO A 39 -13.07 17.45 38.10
N LEU A 40 -12.14 18.26 37.58
CA LEU A 40 -11.85 18.27 36.15
C LEU A 40 -11.62 16.82 35.75
N ALA A 41 -12.38 16.32 34.77
CA ALA A 41 -12.19 14.98 34.26
C ALA A 41 -10.69 14.81 33.93
N GLN A 42 -10.11 13.72 34.43
CA GLN A 42 -8.73 13.32 34.19
C GLN A 42 -8.46 13.36 32.67
N ALA A 43 -7.30 13.88 32.24
CA ALA A 43 -6.94 13.92 30.83
C ALA A 43 -7.10 12.54 30.17
N ASP A 44 -7.72 12.49 28.98
CA ASP A 44 -7.96 11.23 28.26
C ASP A 44 -6.64 10.59 27.76
N LEU A 45 -5.59 11.41 27.61
CA LEU A 45 -4.20 10.97 27.34
C LEU A 45 -3.41 11.01 28.65
N VAL A 46 -3.46 9.93 29.41
CA VAL A 46 -2.72 9.81 30.66
C VAL A 46 -1.26 9.49 30.35
N ALA A 47 -0.34 10.32 30.86
CA ALA A 47 1.11 10.26 30.60
C ALA A 47 1.76 8.86 30.74
N ASP A 48 1.22 8.00 31.61
CA ASP A 48 1.74 6.66 31.89
C ASP A 48 0.95 5.52 31.20
N GLN A 49 -0.11 5.82 30.44
CA GLN A 49 -0.98 4.82 29.80
C GLN A 49 -1.09 4.93 28.28
N THR A 50 -0.65 6.03 27.66
CA THR A 50 -0.63 6.16 26.19
C THR A 50 0.72 5.67 25.64
N PRO A 51 0.77 4.53 24.93
CA PRO A 51 1.98 4.08 24.25
C PRO A 51 2.42 5.11 23.19
N PHE A 52 3.73 5.32 23.04
CA PHE A 52 4.34 6.26 22.07
C PHE A 52 3.74 6.17 20.65
N HIS A 53 3.30 4.99 20.22
CA HIS A 53 2.76 4.79 18.88
C HIS A 53 1.29 5.21 18.70
N SER A 54 0.56 5.48 19.79
CA SER A 54 -0.88 5.80 19.77
C SER A 54 -1.19 7.26 19.42
N TYR A 55 -0.14 8.08 19.24
CA TYR A 55 -0.26 9.47 18.83
C TYR A 55 0.88 9.86 17.88
N ARG A 56 0.58 9.87 16.58
CA ARG A 56 1.49 10.27 15.50
C ARG A 56 0.84 11.44 14.79
N GLY A 57 1.17 12.63 15.27
CA GLY A 57 0.49 13.82 14.83
C GLY A 57 1.21 14.53 13.68
N TRP A 58 0.43 15.23 12.86
CA TRP A 58 0.91 15.95 11.70
C TRP A 58 0.22 17.31 11.58
N TRP A 59 1.01 18.38 11.51
CA TRP A 59 0.48 19.71 11.24
C TRP A 59 0.28 19.92 9.75
N VAL A 60 -0.92 20.40 9.41
CA VAL A 60 -1.34 20.75 8.05
C VAL A 60 -1.68 22.24 8.04
N ASP A 61 -0.86 23.04 7.35
CA ASP A 61 -1.07 24.49 7.29
C ASP A 61 -2.17 24.83 6.27
N ARG A 62 -2.86 25.95 6.49
CA ARG A 62 -3.87 26.50 5.58
C ARG A 62 -3.35 26.85 4.19
N PHE A 63 -2.03 26.84 3.99
CA PHE A 63 -1.40 27.00 2.67
C PHE A 63 -1.32 25.70 1.87
N ASP A 64 -1.49 24.55 2.51
CA ASP A 64 -1.27 23.24 1.87
C ASP A 64 -2.51 22.71 1.12
N TYR A 65 -3.67 23.34 1.33
CA TYR A 65 -4.91 22.95 0.69
C TYR A 65 -5.61 24.13 0.03
N SER A 66 -6.23 23.86 -1.12
CA SER A 66 -7.01 24.86 -1.88
C SER A 66 -8.32 24.30 -2.43
N ASN A 67 -8.49 22.98 -2.41
CA ASN A 67 -9.66 22.26 -2.92
C ASN A 67 -9.78 20.87 -2.28
N ALA A 68 -10.89 20.18 -2.52
CA ALA A 68 -11.14 18.84 -2.00
C ALA A 68 -10.06 17.82 -2.37
N ALA A 69 -9.58 17.82 -3.62
CA ALA A 69 -8.57 16.86 -4.09
C ALA A 69 -7.22 17.01 -3.38
N SER A 70 -6.82 18.24 -3.02
CA SER A 70 -5.62 18.45 -2.19
C SER A 70 -5.79 17.81 -0.81
N ILE A 71 -6.95 17.96 -0.17
CA ILE A 71 -7.23 17.36 1.16
C ILE A 71 -7.24 15.82 1.07
N VAL A 72 -7.90 15.24 0.06
CA VAL A 72 -7.86 13.77 -0.18
C VAL A 72 -6.42 13.27 -0.30
N THR A 73 -5.60 13.96 -1.09
CA THR A 73 -4.18 13.60 -1.29
C THR A 73 -3.41 13.64 0.02
N MET A 74 -3.68 14.63 0.87
CA MET A 74 -3.03 14.79 2.17
C MET A 74 -3.37 13.65 3.12
N PHE A 75 -4.64 13.29 3.21
CA PHE A 75 -5.09 12.21 4.09
C PHE A 75 -4.67 10.81 3.58
N ASN A 76 -4.55 10.60 2.26
CA ASN A 76 -3.90 9.41 1.71
C ASN A 76 -2.44 9.31 2.17
N ARG A 77 -1.69 10.41 2.08
CA ARG A 77 -0.30 10.47 2.53
C ARG A 77 -0.17 10.26 4.04
N ALA A 78 -1.09 10.84 4.81
CA ALA A 78 -1.15 10.69 6.26
C ALA A 78 -1.33 9.20 6.62
N GLN A 79 -2.28 8.53 5.98
CA GLN A 79 -2.53 7.10 6.17
C GLN A 79 -1.32 6.25 5.77
N GLN A 80 -0.69 6.54 4.61
CA GLN A 80 0.51 5.83 4.13
C GLN A 80 1.69 5.93 5.11
N LEU A 81 1.91 7.13 5.67
CA LEU A 81 2.96 7.36 6.66
C LEU A 81 2.58 6.84 8.05
N GLY A 82 1.33 6.38 8.24
CA GLY A 82 0.83 5.87 9.51
C GLY A 82 0.51 6.95 10.54
N ILE A 83 0.17 8.17 10.12
CA ILE A 83 -0.31 9.28 10.96
C ILE A 83 -1.67 8.91 11.56
N THR A 84 -1.87 9.26 12.83
CA THR A 84 -3.11 9.00 13.57
C THR A 84 -3.90 10.27 13.86
N ASP A 85 -3.23 11.43 13.84
CA ASP A 85 -3.80 12.72 14.23
C ASP A 85 -3.36 13.82 13.26
N VAL A 86 -4.32 14.54 12.69
CA VAL A 86 -4.05 15.69 11.84
C VAL A 86 -4.53 16.95 12.52
N MET A 87 -3.60 17.87 12.75
CA MET A 87 -3.87 19.21 13.25
C MET A 87 -4.08 20.08 12.00
N PHE A 88 -5.34 20.19 11.60
CA PHE A 88 -5.75 20.82 10.35
C PHE A 88 -6.05 22.29 10.59
N GLN A 89 -5.21 23.20 10.08
CA GLN A 89 -5.37 24.63 10.37
C GLN A 89 -6.66 25.15 9.76
N VAL A 90 -7.55 25.72 10.56
CA VAL A 90 -8.83 26.30 10.09
C VAL A 90 -9.03 27.77 10.45
N ARG A 91 -8.10 28.34 11.22
CA ARG A 91 -8.02 29.77 11.53
C ARG A 91 -6.57 30.23 11.57
N GLY A 92 -6.21 31.21 10.74
CA GLY A 92 -4.82 31.67 10.60
C GLY A 92 -4.58 33.09 11.08
N GLN A 93 -5.45 34.02 10.69
CA GLN A 93 -5.28 35.47 10.89
C GLN A 93 -6.64 36.16 11.10
N ALA A 94 -7.45 35.62 12.02
CA ALA A 94 -8.86 36.00 12.22
C ALA A 94 -9.76 35.81 10.99
N ASP A 95 -9.46 34.77 10.21
CA ASP A 95 -10.20 34.30 9.06
C ASP A 95 -10.61 32.82 9.23
N ALA A 96 -11.73 32.45 8.60
CA ALA A 96 -12.30 31.11 8.68
C ALA A 96 -12.01 30.29 7.41
N TYR A 97 -11.52 29.07 7.61
CA TYR A 97 -11.39 28.02 6.59
C TYR A 97 -12.38 26.87 6.88
N TYR A 98 -13.58 27.27 7.26
CA TYR A 98 -14.76 26.44 7.51
C TYR A 98 -15.98 27.28 7.13
N TYR A 99 -17.09 26.65 6.76
CA TYR A 99 -18.27 27.38 6.31
C TYR A 99 -19.40 27.31 7.35
N LEU A 100 -19.49 28.35 8.18
CA LEU A 100 -20.62 28.56 9.09
C LEU A 100 -21.27 29.92 8.79
N ASN A 101 -22.59 29.94 8.69
CA ASN A 101 -23.39 31.16 8.49
C ASN A 101 -23.64 31.90 9.83
N ASP A 102 -22.61 32.01 10.67
CA ASP A 102 -22.67 32.65 11.99
C ASP A 102 -22.15 34.10 12.00
N ASN A 103 -21.48 34.52 10.92
CA ASN A 103 -20.84 35.82 10.75
C ASN A 103 -19.81 36.17 11.86
N LEU A 104 -19.23 35.17 12.55
CA LEU A 104 -18.22 35.42 13.58
C LEU A 104 -16.90 35.90 12.95
N GLU A 105 -16.44 35.22 11.91
CA GLU A 105 -15.23 35.58 11.18
C GLU A 105 -15.47 35.49 9.68
N VAL A 106 -14.78 36.33 8.91
CA VAL A 106 -14.92 36.29 7.46
C VAL A 106 -14.28 35.03 6.92
N TYR A 107 -14.95 34.42 5.95
CA TYR A 107 -14.35 33.35 5.17
C TYR A 107 -13.08 33.86 4.46
N ALA A 108 -12.01 33.06 4.49
CA ALA A 108 -10.72 33.45 3.94
C ALA A 108 -10.81 33.80 2.44
N GLN A 109 -10.22 34.94 2.03
CA GLN A 109 -10.24 35.43 0.65
C GLN A 109 -8.83 35.47 0.03
N GLY A 110 -8.75 35.33 -1.30
CA GLY A 110 -7.52 35.60 -2.07
C GLY A 110 -6.51 34.43 -2.17
N ARG A 111 -6.92 33.19 -1.85
CA ARG A 111 -6.01 32.02 -1.81
C ARG A 111 -6.49 30.82 -2.64
N ASN A 112 -7.20 31.07 -3.76
CA ASN A 112 -7.77 30.05 -4.67
C ASN A 112 -8.78 29.08 -4.04
N ILE A 113 -9.42 29.49 -2.95
CA ILE A 113 -10.44 28.72 -2.24
C ILE A 113 -11.81 29.28 -2.64
N SER A 114 -12.70 28.42 -3.16
CA SER A 114 -14.04 28.87 -3.60
C SER A 114 -14.95 29.15 -2.41
N ALA A 115 -15.92 30.06 -2.57
CA ALA A 115 -16.87 30.43 -1.52
C ALA A 115 -17.83 29.30 -1.09
N SER A 116 -17.83 28.17 -1.82
CA SER A 116 -18.66 26.99 -1.55
C SER A 116 -17.85 25.79 -0.99
N PHE A 117 -16.55 25.99 -0.75
CA PHE A 117 -15.65 24.95 -0.27
C PHE A 117 -15.60 25.02 1.26
N ASP A 118 -15.90 23.92 1.95
CA ASP A 118 -15.72 23.79 3.41
C ASP A 118 -14.54 22.84 3.68
N PRO A 119 -13.32 23.37 3.85
CA PRO A 119 -12.13 22.55 4.08
C PRO A 119 -12.24 21.66 5.32
N LEU A 120 -12.78 22.18 6.42
CA LEU A 120 -12.87 21.42 7.67
C LEU A 120 -13.86 20.24 7.54
N ALA A 121 -15.02 20.46 6.91
CA ALA A 121 -15.96 19.38 6.65
C ALA A 121 -15.33 18.24 5.85
N ILE A 122 -14.57 18.59 4.81
CA ILE A 122 -13.90 17.60 3.95
C ILE A 122 -12.76 16.93 4.71
N ALA A 123 -11.94 17.68 5.46
CA ALA A 123 -10.87 17.10 6.27
C ALA A 123 -11.43 16.09 7.29
N LEU A 124 -12.55 16.39 7.95
CA LEU A 124 -13.22 15.47 8.86
C LEU A 124 -13.71 14.22 8.14
N SER A 125 -14.36 14.39 6.99
CA SER A 125 -14.80 13.27 6.15
C SER A 125 -13.62 12.37 5.76
N GLU A 126 -12.53 12.96 5.24
CA GLU A 126 -11.35 12.21 4.79
C GLU A 126 -10.55 11.60 5.95
N GLY A 127 -10.44 12.29 7.07
CA GLY A 127 -9.73 11.81 8.25
C GLY A 127 -10.47 10.65 8.91
N HIS A 128 -11.76 10.82 9.20
CA HIS A 128 -12.59 9.76 9.73
C HIS A 128 -12.62 8.57 8.77
N ALA A 129 -12.65 8.84 7.45
CA ALA A 129 -12.51 7.84 6.38
C ALA A 129 -11.33 6.90 6.50
N ARG A 130 -10.30 7.29 7.24
CA ARG A 130 -9.05 6.55 7.34
C ARG A 130 -8.68 6.22 8.78
N GLY A 131 -9.62 6.39 9.72
CA GLY A 131 -9.37 6.23 11.16
C GLY A 131 -8.41 7.27 11.73
N ILE A 132 -8.26 8.42 11.06
CA ILE A 132 -7.38 9.53 11.46
C ILE A 132 -8.22 10.56 12.20
N ARG A 133 -7.79 10.91 13.41
CA ARG A 133 -8.41 11.97 14.21
C ARG A 133 -8.08 13.33 13.62
N VAL A 134 -9.07 14.20 13.50
CA VAL A 134 -8.92 15.54 12.96
C VAL A 134 -9.17 16.58 14.03
N HIS A 135 -8.14 17.37 14.29
CA HIS A 135 -8.15 18.45 15.27
C HIS A 135 -8.22 19.79 14.53
N ALA A 136 -9.22 20.61 14.86
CA ALA A 136 -9.32 21.96 14.32
C ALA A 136 -8.19 22.83 14.90
N TRP A 137 -7.18 23.14 14.08
CA TRP A 137 -6.06 23.98 14.49
C TRP A 137 -6.39 25.47 14.33
N LEU A 138 -6.32 26.19 15.43
CA LEU A 138 -6.64 27.61 15.54
C LEU A 138 -5.40 28.40 16.01
N ASN A 139 -4.92 29.31 15.17
CA ASN A 139 -4.12 30.42 15.66
C ASN A 139 -5.03 31.30 16.51
N MET A 140 -4.69 31.60 17.77
CA MET A 140 -5.58 32.31 18.69
C MET A 140 -5.37 33.83 18.67
N ALA A 141 -4.15 34.31 18.94
CA ALA A 141 -3.85 35.74 19.02
C ALA A 141 -3.72 36.49 17.67
N PRO A 142 -3.26 35.90 16.55
CA PRO A 142 -3.09 36.62 15.29
C PRO A 142 -4.37 37.28 14.78
N LEU A 143 -4.29 38.58 14.53
CA LEU A 143 -5.36 39.40 13.96
C LEU A 143 -5.15 39.63 12.46
N TRP A 144 -3.92 39.85 12.00
CA TRP A 144 -3.61 40.04 10.58
C TRP A 144 -2.13 39.78 10.29
N ASN A 145 -1.82 39.33 9.07
CA ASN A 145 -0.44 39.18 8.60
C ASN A 145 -0.23 39.94 7.29
N GLY A 146 0.55 41.02 7.32
CA GLY A 146 0.88 41.79 6.13
C GLY A 146 1.07 43.28 6.39
N THR A 147 1.79 43.92 5.46
CA THR A 147 2.10 45.36 5.49
C THR A 147 0.98 46.24 4.95
N SER A 148 -0.05 45.65 4.32
CA SER A 148 -1.26 46.31 3.85
C SER A 148 -2.49 45.75 4.56
N LEU A 149 -3.56 46.56 4.63
CA LEU A 149 -4.83 46.15 5.25
C LEU A 149 -5.55 45.05 4.44
N PRO A 150 -6.38 44.21 5.10
CA PRO A 150 -7.21 43.22 4.41
C PRO A 150 -8.13 43.86 3.37
N THR A 151 -8.37 43.16 2.26
CA THR A 151 -9.28 43.65 1.21
C THR A 151 -10.75 43.52 1.57
N ASN A 152 -11.10 42.62 2.48
CA ASN A 152 -12.48 42.42 2.92
C ASN A 152 -12.83 43.41 4.05
N PRO A 153 -13.77 44.35 3.84
CA PRO A 153 -14.15 45.35 4.85
C PRO A 153 -14.86 44.73 6.06
N ASN A 154 -15.38 43.51 5.95
CA ASN A 154 -16.02 42.79 7.06
C ASN A 154 -15.01 42.06 7.96
N HIS A 155 -13.72 42.11 7.63
CA HIS A 155 -12.68 41.46 8.44
C HIS A 155 -12.68 42.00 9.88
N LEU A 156 -12.40 41.13 10.86
CA LEU A 156 -12.45 41.45 12.29
C LEU A 156 -11.65 42.71 12.66
N LEU A 157 -10.51 42.89 12.01
CA LEU A 157 -9.65 44.07 12.09
C LEU A 157 -10.37 45.42 11.89
N TYR A 158 -11.38 45.46 11.02
CA TYR A 158 -12.20 46.64 10.74
C TYR A 158 -13.43 46.74 11.65
N GLN A 159 -14.05 45.59 11.93
CA GLN A 159 -15.29 45.52 12.70
C GLN A 159 -15.07 45.75 14.19
N HIS A 160 -13.87 45.44 14.69
CA HIS A 160 -13.50 45.55 16.11
C HIS A 160 -12.21 46.35 16.28
N ASP A 161 -12.34 47.68 16.33
CA ASP A 161 -11.22 48.60 16.60
C ASP A 161 -10.58 48.31 17.97
N GLU A 162 -11.40 47.90 18.93
CA GLU A 162 -11.04 47.59 20.30
C GLU A 162 -10.21 46.31 20.47
N PHE A 163 -10.21 45.41 19.48
CA PHE A 163 -9.45 44.14 19.56
C PHE A 163 -7.95 44.33 19.43
N TRP A 164 -7.49 45.43 18.85
CA TRP A 164 -6.07 45.70 18.63
C TRP A 164 -5.26 45.74 19.93
N ILE A 165 -4.07 45.14 19.92
CA ILE A 165 -3.05 45.49 20.91
C ILE A 165 -2.56 46.93 20.70
N ARG A 166 -2.39 47.65 21.81
CA ARG A 166 -2.10 49.09 21.83
C ARG A 166 -1.04 49.47 22.85
N ASP A 167 -0.35 50.57 22.57
CA ASP A 167 0.65 51.17 23.46
C ASP A 167 0.01 52.07 24.53
N SER A 168 0.83 52.64 25.40
CA SER A 168 0.38 53.56 26.46
C SER A 168 -0.18 54.88 25.95
N SER A 169 0.11 55.24 24.69
CA SER A 169 -0.49 56.39 24.00
C SER A 169 -1.76 56.00 23.24
N ASN A 170 -2.24 54.75 23.42
CA ASN A 170 -3.41 54.16 22.79
C ASN A 170 -3.28 53.96 21.26
N ASN A 171 -2.06 53.98 20.72
CA ASN A 171 -1.80 53.70 19.31
C ASN A 171 -1.83 52.19 19.06
N LYS A 172 -2.40 51.78 17.93
CA LYS A 172 -2.41 50.38 17.48
C LYS A 172 -1.00 49.91 17.11
N GLN A 173 -0.78 48.60 17.25
CA GLN A 173 0.40 47.96 16.66
C GLN A 173 0.50 48.27 15.16
N PRO A 174 1.67 48.73 14.68
CA PRO A 174 1.85 48.99 13.26
C PRO A 174 1.84 47.67 12.46
N LEU A 175 1.21 47.71 11.29
CA LEU A 175 1.30 46.63 10.30
C LEU A 175 2.75 46.38 9.91
N ASN A 176 3.09 45.12 9.67
CA ASN A 176 4.44 44.69 9.34
C ASN A 176 4.41 43.37 8.56
N SER A 177 5.58 42.83 8.20
CA SER A 177 5.71 41.58 7.44
C SER A 177 5.39 40.31 8.24
N GLY A 178 5.17 40.43 9.55
CA GLY A 178 4.70 39.37 10.42
C GLY A 178 3.29 39.63 10.98
N TYR A 179 2.88 38.81 11.94
CA TYR A 179 1.57 38.94 12.57
C TYR A 179 1.47 40.19 13.45
N VAL A 180 0.37 40.92 13.30
CA VAL A 180 -0.19 41.76 14.36
C VAL A 180 -1.25 40.97 15.12
N ILE A 181 -1.40 41.25 16.41
CA ILE A 181 -2.21 40.42 17.31
C ILE A 181 -3.37 41.21 17.94
N VAL A 182 -4.38 40.47 18.37
CA VAL A 182 -5.40 40.99 19.30
C VAL A 182 -4.79 41.22 20.68
N ASN A 183 -5.47 41.99 21.54
CA ASN A 183 -5.16 42.07 22.95
C ASN A 183 -5.82 40.91 23.72
N PRO A 184 -5.08 39.86 24.11
CA PRO A 184 -5.68 38.65 24.70
C PRO A 184 -6.17 38.86 26.14
N THR A 185 -5.92 40.03 26.73
CA THR A 185 -6.38 40.37 28.10
C THR A 185 -7.77 40.96 28.12
N ARG A 186 -8.37 41.27 26.97
CA ARG A 186 -9.70 41.88 26.97
C ARG A 186 -10.79 40.82 27.03
N ASP A 187 -11.82 41.08 27.84
CA ASP A 187 -12.93 40.14 28.02
C ASP A 187 -13.71 39.91 26.71
N ASP A 188 -13.85 40.93 25.86
CA ASP A 188 -14.52 40.83 24.55
C ASP A 188 -13.72 39.98 23.55
N VAL A 189 -12.40 40.13 23.51
CA VAL A 189 -11.49 39.29 22.72
C VAL A 189 -11.53 37.84 23.20
N GLN A 190 -11.43 37.60 24.50
CA GLN A 190 -11.51 36.25 25.07
C GLN A 190 -12.85 35.59 24.77
N ALA A 191 -13.95 36.34 24.90
CA ALA A 191 -15.29 35.86 24.57
C ALA A 191 -15.42 35.52 23.08
N HIS A 192 -14.89 36.36 22.18
CA HIS A 192 -14.88 36.10 20.74
C HIS A 192 -14.14 34.80 20.40
N LEU A 193 -12.89 34.67 20.86
CA LEU A 193 -12.06 33.49 20.59
C LEU A 193 -12.69 32.20 21.16
N ASN A 194 -13.27 32.26 22.36
CA ASN A 194 -13.98 31.13 22.94
C ASN A 194 -15.27 30.79 22.16
N ASN A 195 -15.98 31.80 21.63
CA ASN A 195 -17.16 31.59 20.78
C ASN A 195 -16.79 30.96 19.43
N VAL A 196 -15.64 31.27 18.85
CA VAL A 196 -15.12 30.56 17.66
C VAL A 196 -14.96 29.07 17.96
N VAL A 197 -14.28 28.72 19.06
CA VAL A 197 -14.13 27.31 19.48
C VAL A 197 -15.48 26.64 19.72
N LYS A 198 -16.37 27.30 20.48
CA LYS A 198 -17.72 26.80 20.76
C LYS A 198 -18.47 26.47 19.48
N THR A 199 -18.36 27.35 18.49
CA THR A 199 -19.12 27.26 17.26
C THR A 199 -18.59 26.14 16.36
N ILE A 200 -17.28 25.98 16.27
CA ILE A 200 -16.69 24.83 15.56
C ILE A 200 -17.07 23.52 16.28
N ALA A 201 -16.84 23.41 17.59
CA ALA A 201 -17.11 22.19 18.36
C ALA A 201 -18.60 21.79 18.32
N LYS A 202 -19.51 22.76 18.32
CA LYS A 202 -20.95 22.49 18.23
C LYS A 202 -21.35 21.95 16.85
N ASN A 203 -20.81 22.52 15.78
CA ASN A 203 -21.30 22.26 14.41
C ASN A 203 -20.52 21.17 13.66
N TYR A 204 -19.26 20.92 14.02
CA TYR A 204 -18.42 19.91 13.38
C TYR A 204 -18.13 18.74 14.31
N ASN A 205 -18.02 17.54 13.75
CA ASN A 205 -17.67 16.32 14.49
C ASN A 205 -16.16 16.20 14.73
N ILE A 206 -15.52 17.26 15.23
CA ILE A 206 -14.07 17.27 15.47
C ILE A 206 -13.66 16.27 16.57
N ASP A 207 -12.48 15.66 16.41
CA ASP A 207 -11.84 14.84 17.44
C ASP A 207 -11.08 15.68 18.46
N GLY A 208 -10.78 16.93 18.10
CA GLY A 208 -10.15 17.87 19.02
C GLY A 208 -10.02 19.29 18.48
N VAL A 209 -9.56 20.17 19.36
CA VAL A 209 -9.15 21.55 19.07
C VAL A 209 -7.68 21.65 19.38
N HIS A 210 -6.92 22.22 18.45
CA HIS A 210 -5.49 22.45 18.60
C HIS A 210 -5.19 23.95 18.65
N LEU A 211 -4.66 24.43 19.76
CA LEU A 211 -4.36 25.84 19.99
C LEU A 211 -2.93 26.17 19.56
N ASP A 212 -2.77 27.13 18.67
CA ASP A 212 -1.48 27.71 18.33
C ASP A 212 -1.54 29.23 18.50
N TYR A 213 -0.38 29.88 18.61
CA TYR A 213 -0.26 31.31 18.90
C TYR A 213 -1.17 31.77 20.06
N ILE A 214 -1.40 30.90 21.05
CA ILE A 214 -2.09 31.24 22.31
C ILE A 214 -1.09 31.87 23.28
N ARG A 215 -0.52 32.99 22.86
CA ARG A 215 0.61 33.67 23.50
C ARG A 215 0.73 35.09 22.98
N LEU A 216 1.57 35.92 23.60
CA LEU A 216 2.01 37.17 22.99
C LEU A 216 3.03 36.89 21.88
N TYR A 217 3.07 37.80 20.90
CA TYR A 217 3.95 37.69 19.75
C TYR A 217 4.98 38.82 19.78
N GLU A 218 6.25 38.47 19.97
CA GLU A 218 7.36 39.41 19.84
C GLU A 218 7.86 39.42 18.39
N ASN A 219 7.98 40.63 17.82
CA ASN A 219 8.38 40.80 16.44
C ASN A 219 9.91 40.73 16.32
N HIS A 220 10.46 39.55 16.01
CA HIS A 220 11.92 39.31 15.93
C HIS A 220 12.60 39.88 14.66
N GLY A 221 11.98 40.85 14.00
CA GLY A 221 12.45 41.45 12.74
C GLY A 221 12.62 42.97 12.81
N GLY A 222 13.60 43.47 13.58
CA GLY A 222 14.25 44.76 13.35
C GLY A 222 13.44 46.07 13.39
N SER A 223 12.15 46.07 13.74
CA SER A 223 11.36 47.29 13.86
C SER A 223 11.52 47.93 15.24
N SER A 224 11.98 49.18 15.28
CA SER A 224 12.19 50.00 16.48
C SER A 224 10.90 50.47 17.19
N THR A 225 9.74 49.85 16.90
CA THR A 225 8.42 50.23 17.44
C THR A 225 7.54 49.04 17.83
N ALA A 226 8.12 47.94 18.30
CA ALA A 226 7.35 46.77 18.72
C ALA A 226 6.58 47.03 20.04
N ILE A 227 5.25 47.04 19.96
CA ILE A 227 4.39 46.91 21.14
C ILE A 227 4.53 45.46 21.64
N ASN A 228 5.37 45.24 22.64
CA ASN A 228 5.66 43.90 23.16
C ASN A 228 4.56 43.38 24.10
N PHE A 229 3.86 44.27 24.79
CA PHE A 229 2.73 43.95 25.67
C PHE A 229 1.66 45.05 25.53
N PRO A 230 0.37 44.74 25.70
CA PRO A 230 -0.66 45.77 25.74
C PRO A 230 -0.33 46.73 26.88
N SER A 231 -0.43 48.04 26.65
CA SER A 231 -0.18 49.05 27.69
C SER A 231 -1.17 50.20 27.63
N ASP A 232 -2.25 50.03 26.88
CA ASP A 232 -3.34 51.00 26.79
C ASP A 232 -4.03 51.20 28.15
N PRO A 233 -4.69 52.35 28.36
CA PRO A 233 -5.31 52.68 29.64
C PRO A 233 -6.32 51.64 30.15
N GLN A 234 -7.07 50.96 29.26
CA GLN A 234 -8.06 49.98 29.69
C GLN A 234 -7.39 48.70 30.20
N THR A 235 -6.35 48.23 29.51
CA THR A 235 -5.57 47.09 29.98
C THR A 235 -4.86 47.39 31.30
N VAL A 236 -4.25 48.57 31.42
CA VAL A 236 -3.58 48.98 32.67
C VAL A 236 -4.57 49.09 33.83
N ALA A 237 -5.78 49.59 33.58
CA ALA A 237 -6.83 49.64 34.59
C ALA A 237 -7.22 48.23 35.08
N ARG A 238 -7.35 47.24 34.18
CA ARG A 238 -7.61 45.84 34.58
C ARG A 238 -6.48 45.27 35.43
N PHE A 239 -5.22 45.45 35.01
CA PHE A 239 -4.07 45.04 35.81
C PHE A 239 -4.08 45.66 37.21
N GLN A 240 -4.45 46.93 37.33
CA GLN A 240 -4.50 47.65 38.60
C GLN A 240 -5.64 47.20 39.53
N LEU A 241 -6.63 46.44 39.05
CA LEU A 241 -7.62 45.81 39.93
C LEU A 241 -6.98 44.76 40.85
N GLU A 242 -5.99 44.03 40.33
CA GLU A 242 -5.23 43.02 41.07
C GLU A 242 -3.95 43.60 41.69
N TYR A 243 -3.34 44.59 41.04
CA TYR A 243 -2.09 45.23 41.46
C TYR A 243 -2.23 46.76 41.57
N PRO A 244 -2.93 47.27 42.60
CA PRO A 244 -3.20 48.71 42.73
C PRO A 244 -1.93 49.57 42.70
N GLY A 245 -1.95 50.62 41.88
CA GLY A 245 -0.85 51.58 41.75
C GLY A 245 0.36 51.11 40.94
N GLN A 246 0.36 49.87 40.43
CA GLN A 246 1.44 49.36 39.57
C GLN A 246 1.16 49.63 38.09
N THR A 247 2.22 49.72 37.28
CA THR A 247 2.12 49.92 35.82
C THR A 247 2.98 48.89 35.08
N PRO A 248 2.73 48.63 33.78
CA PRO A 248 3.54 47.69 32.99
C PRO A 248 5.04 47.98 33.02
N THR A 249 5.42 49.26 33.10
CA THR A 249 6.80 49.72 33.11
C THR A 249 7.44 49.71 34.51
N SER A 250 6.68 50.03 35.55
CA SER A 250 7.20 50.08 36.93
C SER A 250 7.35 48.69 37.57
N HIS A 251 6.53 47.72 37.15
CA HIS A 251 6.48 46.38 37.75
C HIS A 251 6.33 45.29 36.67
N ARG A 252 7.31 45.23 35.75
CA ARG A 252 7.28 44.37 34.57
C ARG A 252 7.07 42.88 34.88
N THR A 253 7.66 42.36 35.96
CA THR A 253 7.51 40.95 36.35
C THR A 253 6.08 40.61 36.75
N ASN A 254 5.47 41.45 37.61
CA ASN A 254 4.07 41.28 38.01
C ASN A 254 3.14 41.41 36.80
N TYR A 255 3.44 42.34 35.90
CA TYR A 255 2.66 42.51 34.68
C TYR A 255 2.73 41.30 33.76
N LYS A 256 3.92 40.73 33.52
CA LYS A 256 4.08 39.48 32.74
C LYS A 256 3.34 38.32 33.39
N THR A 257 3.40 38.19 34.72
CA THR A 257 2.69 37.15 35.46
C THR A 257 1.17 37.30 35.29
N TRP A 258 0.66 38.53 35.39
CA TRP A 258 -0.74 38.83 35.15
C TRP A 258 -1.17 38.52 33.71
N LEU A 259 -0.38 38.90 32.71
CA LEU A 259 -0.66 38.56 31.31
C LEU A 259 -0.72 37.05 31.07
N ALA A 260 0.22 36.30 31.64
CA ALA A 260 0.25 34.84 31.54
C ALA A 260 -0.99 34.22 32.21
N LYS A 261 -1.42 34.76 33.36
CA LYS A 261 -2.67 34.38 34.02
C LYS A 261 -3.89 34.65 33.12
N GLU A 262 -4.01 35.83 32.52
CA GLU A 262 -5.15 36.16 31.66
C GLU A 262 -5.23 35.25 30.43
N ILE A 263 -4.09 34.88 29.82
CA ILE A 263 -4.05 33.91 28.71
C ILE A 263 -4.43 32.51 29.21
N SER A 264 -3.98 32.13 30.41
CA SER A 264 -4.35 30.85 31.04
C SER A 264 -5.85 30.77 31.35
N ASP A 265 -6.46 31.89 31.74
CA ASP A 265 -7.91 31.99 31.98
C ASP A 265 -8.71 31.78 30.68
N LEU A 266 -8.21 32.30 29.55
CA LEU A 266 -8.77 31.99 28.22
C LEU A 266 -8.66 30.49 27.90
N VAL A 267 -7.49 29.86 28.08
CA VAL A 267 -7.31 28.41 27.85
C VAL A 267 -8.28 27.60 28.72
N ARG A 268 -8.47 27.99 29.99
CA ARG A 268 -9.42 27.33 30.90
C ARG A 268 -10.87 27.48 30.42
N SER A 269 -11.27 28.66 29.95
CA SER A 269 -12.59 28.89 29.37
C SER A 269 -12.81 28.03 28.11
N VAL A 270 -11.79 27.92 27.25
CA VAL A 270 -11.82 27.07 26.06
C VAL A 270 -11.98 25.59 26.44
N ARG A 271 -11.23 25.10 27.43
CA ARG A 271 -11.35 23.71 27.94
C ARG A 271 -12.76 23.41 28.43
N GLN A 272 -13.33 24.29 29.24
CA GLN A 272 -14.70 24.13 29.76
C GLN A 272 -15.72 24.12 28.62
N THR A 273 -15.58 25.05 27.68
CA THR A 273 -16.47 25.16 26.52
C THR A 273 -16.40 23.91 25.64
N LEU A 274 -15.18 23.41 25.34
CA LEU A 274 -15.00 22.22 24.53
C LEU A 274 -15.62 21.00 25.21
N LYS A 275 -15.34 20.74 26.49
CA LYS A 275 -15.91 19.59 27.20
C LYS A 275 -17.44 19.67 27.32
N GLN A 276 -18.03 20.87 27.36
CA GLN A 276 -19.49 21.05 27.33
C GLN A 276 -20.10 20.74 25.95
N GLN A 277 -19.45 21.15 24.86
CA GLN A 277 -19.99 20.93 23.50
C GLN A 277 -19.66 19.53 22.96
N ARG A 278 -18.47 19.02 23.26
CA ARG A 278 -17.90 17.75 22.76
C ARG A 278 -17.04 17.09 23.85
N PRO A 279 -17.65 16.33 24.80
CA PRO A 279 -16.93 15.74 25.92
C PRO A 279 -15.74 14.84 25.54
N GLY A 280 -15.82 14.12 24.41
CA GLY A 280 -14.76 13.24 23.90
C GLY A 280 -13.70 13.93 23.04
N ALA A 281 -13.85 15.23 22.74
CA ALA A 281 -12.87 15.96 21.95
C ALA A 281 -11.67 16.39 22.79
N GLN A 282 -10.48 16.27 22.22
CA GLN A 282 -9.21 16.62 22.87
C GLN A 282 -8.92 18.12 22.75
N LEU A 283 -8.29 18.71 23.78
CA LEU A 283 -7.70 20.04 23.71
C LEU A 283 -6.18 19.93 23.73
N THR A 284 -5.54 20.32 22.65
CA THR A 284 -4.07 20.26 22.50
C THR A 284 -3.51 21.64 22.17
N ALA A 285 -2.20 21.85 22.36
CA ALA A 285 -1.57 23.13 22.01
C ALA A 285 -0.15 23.01 21.46
N ALA A 286 0.17 23.80 20.44
CA ALA A 286 1.53 24.09 20.02
C ALA A 286 2.16 25.07 21.02
N VAL A 287 3.24 24.62 21.66
CA VAL A 287 3.88 25.39 22.74
C VAL A 287 5.36 25.61 22.46
N TRP A 288 5.94 26.63 23.08
CA TRP A 288 7.38 26.82 23.00
C TRP A 288 8.14 25.61 23.53
N ARG A 289 9.23 25.27 22.85
CA ARG A 289 10.14 24.15 23.17
C ARG A 289 10.61 24.08 24.62
N ASP A 290 10.64 25.23 25.29
CA ASP A 290 11.12 25.44 26.66
C ASP A 290 10.02 26.22 27.40
N ALA A 291 9.63 25.73 28.57
CA ALA A 291 8.53 26.28 29.34
C ALA A 291 8.85 27.65 29.93
N ASP A 292 10.06 27.83 30.42
CA ASP A 292 10.47 29.06 31.08
C ASP A 292 10.64 30.18 30.05
N ILE A 293 11.21 29.87 28.87
CA ILE A 293 11.23 30.80 27.73
C ILE A 293 9.80 31.14 27.28
N GLY A 294 8.92 30.14 27.21
CA GLY A 294 7.51 30.32 26.87
C GLY A 294 6.81 31.32 27.79
N LEU A 295 6.98 31.16 29.10
CA LEU A 295 6.43 32.04 30.12
C LEU A 295 7.06 33.44 30.08
N ASP A 296 8.39 33.53 30.11
CA ASP A 296 9.10 34.79 30.30
C ASP A 296 9.03 35.69 29.08
N SER A 297 9.14 35.13 27.88
CA SER A 297 9.23 35.92 26.64
C SER A 297 7.89 36.04 25.92
N TYR A 298 6.97 35.09 26.11
CA TYR A 298 5.72 35.02 25.34
C TYR A 298 4.46 34.91 26.19
N GLN A 299 4.59 34.82 27.52
CA GLN A 299 3.47 34.67 28.47
C GLN A 299 2.63 33.42 28.16
N GLN A 300 3.28 32.38 27.63
CA GLN A 300 2.70 31.08 27.36
C GLN A 300 3.04 30.13 28.52
N ASP A 301 2.22 30.15 29.57
CA ASP A 301 2.44 29.33 30.78
C ASP A 301 1.93 27.89 30.60
N TRP A 302 2.45 27.20 29.60
CA TRP A 302 1.96 25.86 29.26
C TRP A 302 2.30 24.80 30.31
N ALA A 303 3.33 25.02 31.13
CA ALA A 303 3.65 24.15 32.27
C ALA A 303 2.49 24.14 33.28
N THR A 304 1.94 25.31 33.62
CA THR A 304 0.75 25.39 34.47
C THR A 304 -0.47 24.76 33.79
N TRP A 305 -0.61 24.90 32.47
CA TRP A 305 -1.76 24.34 31.74
C TRP A 305 -1.81 22.81 31.81
N ILE A 306 -0.67 22.13 31.68
CA ILE A 306 -0.61 20.67 31.78
C ILE A 306 -0.71 20.17 33.23
N ASP A 307 -0.18 20.92 34.20
CA ASP A 307 -0.29 20.59 35.63
C ASP A 307 -1.76 20.66 36.09
N GLN A 308 -2.49 21.67 35.64
CA GLN A 308 -3.91 21.86 35.95
C GLN A 308 -4.87 21.02 35.08
N GLY A 309 -4.35 20.17 34.18
CA GLY A 309 -5.18 19.36 33.27
C GLY A 309 -6.04 20.18 32.31
N LEU A 310 -5.58 21.38 31.94
CA LEU A 310 -6.27 22.24 30.97
C LEU A 310 -6.09 21.70 29.54
N LEU A 311 -4.97 21.03 29.27
CA LEU A 311 -4.69 20.36 28.00
C LEU A 311 -4.72 18.85 28.18
N ASP A 312 -5.18 18.13 27.16
CA ASP A 312 -4.96 16.68 27.05
C ASP A 312 -3.54 16.37 26.55
N ALA A 313 -2.97 17.24 25.71
CA ALA A 313 -1.56 17.13 25.31
C ALA A 313 -0.93 18.49 24.97
N ALA A 314 0.36 18.63 25.30
CA ALA A 314 1.21 19.73 24.84
C ALA A 314 2.19 19.26 23.76
N MET A 315 2.37 20.08 22.73
CA MET A 315 3.20 19.80 21.56
C MET A 315 4.34 20.83 21.47
N PRO A 316 5.43 20.66 22.24
CA PRO A 316 6.54 21.60 22.22
C PRO A 316 7.22 21.59 20.85
N MET A 317 7.40 22.77 20.24
CA MET A 317 8.03 22.95 18.92
C MET A 317 9.56 22.82 18.97
N ILE A 318 10.08 21.60 19.11
CA ILE A 318 11.52 21.30 19.27
C ILE A 318 12.19 21.11 17.90
N TYR A 319 12.07 22.12 17.04
CA TYR A 319 12.58 22.06 15.66
C TYR A 319 14.10 22.23 15.63
N ARG A 320 14.81 21.17 15.19
CA ARG A 320 16.27 21.07 15.21
C ARG A 320 16.79 20.44 13.92
N LYS A 321 18.01 20.85 13.54
CA LYS A 321 18.62 20.48 12.26
C LYS A 321 19.39 19.15 12.32
N GLY A 322 20.00 18.81 13.46
CA GLY A 322 20.78 17.57 13.65
C GLY A 322 20.55 16.89 15.00
N PHE A 323 21.11 15.68 15.19
CA PHE A 323 20.98 14.89 16.43
C PHE A 323 22.32 14.42 17.07
N GLY A 324 23.48 14.57 16.42
CA GLY A 324 24.80 14.11 16.93
C GLY A 324 25.60 15.14 17.74
N ASP A 325 26.77 14.72 18.25
CA ASP A 325 27.83 15.61 18.75
C ASP A 325 28.55 16.20 17.53
N GLY A 326 28.31 17.48 17.25
CA GLY A 326 28.78 18.14 16.02
C GLY A 326 27.65 18.31 15.01
N GLY A 327 26.73 19.23 15.29
CA GLY A 327 25.79 19.70 14.28
C GLY A 327 26.49 20.32 13.06
N THR A 328 25.70 20.69 12.05
CA THR A 328 26.20 21.46 10.89
C THR A 328 26.84 22.77 11.36
N ASP A 329 27.63 23.43 10.51
CA ASP A 329 28.22 24.77 10.78
C ASP A 329 27.20 25.83 11.28
N MET A 330 25.89 25.61 11.08
CA MET A 330 24.82 26.50 11.54
C MET A 330 24.25 26.23 12.95
N ASP A 331 24.45 25.04 13.54
CA ASP A 331 23.89 24.68 14.86
C ASP A 331 24.71 23.56 15.52
N PRO A 332 25.93 23.85 16.02
CA PRO A 332 26.86 22.84 16.53
C PRO A 332 26.30 21.99 17.69
N ASP A 333 25.32 22.53 18.44
CA ASP A 333 24.72 21.90 19.64
C ASP A 333 23.26 21.41 19.40
N SER A 334 22.82 21.30 18.14
CA SER A 334 21.42 21.00 17.77
C SER A 334 20.87 19.73 18.44
N GLY A 335 21.71 18.69 18.54
CA GLY A 335 21.34 17.41 19.15
C GLY A 335 21.19 17.49 20.67
N ASP A 336 22.10 18.17 21.36
CA ASP A 336 22.01 18.38 22.81
C ASP A 336 20.80 19.21 23.20
N LEU A 337 20.52 20.25 22.41
CA LEU A 337 19.34 21.08 22.63
C LEU A 337 18.05 20.32 22.40
N TYR A 338 17.98 19.45 21.37
CA TYR A 338 16.84 18.54 21.19
C TYR A 338 16.66 17.64 22.42
N ARG A 339 17.75 16.97 22.85
CA ARG A 339 17.73 16.06 24.00
C ARG A 339 17.28 16.74 25.29
N SER A 340 17.83 17.92 25.55
CA SER A 340 17.51 18.74 26.71
C SER A 340 16.04 19.16 26.70
N ASN A 341 15.55 19.73 25.60
CA ASN A 341 14.15 20.19 25.51
C ASN A 341 13.14 19.04 25.61
N VAL A 342 13.44 17.86 25.03
CA VAL A 342 12.57 16.68 25.17
C VAL A 342 12.53 16.21 26.63
N SER A 343 13.70 16.08 27.27
CA SER A 343 13.81 15.62 28.65
C SER A 343 13.11 16.57 29.62
N GLU A 344 13.28 17.87 29.41
CA GLU A 344 12.64 18.90 30.23
C GLU A 344 11.12 18.89 30.07
N ALA A 345 10.61 18.82 28.84
CA ALA A 345 9.17 18.78 28.60
C ALA A 345 8.52 17.55 29.24
N LEU A 346 9.20 16.40 29.18
CA LEU A 346 8.74 15.16 29.82
C LEU A 346 8.86 15.21 31.33
N TRP A 347 9.90 15.85 31.88
CA TRP A 347 10.03 16.03 33.32
C TRP A 347 8.91 16.90 33.91
N ARG A 348 8.46 17.92 33.16
CA ARG A 348 7.34 18.79 33.55
C ARG A 348 5.97 18.17 33.31
N ARG A 349 5.89 16.96 32.73
CA ARG A 349 4.59 16.35 32.38
C ARG A 349 3.77 16.12 33.64
N GLY A 350 2.62 16.80 33.71
CA GLY A 350 1.59 16.55 34.71
C GLY A 350 0.73 15.36 34.30
N THR A 351 -0.56 15.59 34.14
CA THR A 351 -1.51 14.55 33.66
C THR A 351 -1.64 14.50 32.14
N ALA A 352 -1.17 15.52 31.42
CA ALA A 352 -1.26 15.63 29.96
C ALA A 352 -0.15 14.86 29.22
N GLY A 353 -0.44 14.45 27.99
CA GLY A 353 0.53 13.87 27.07
C GLY A 353 1.55 14.90 26.55
N ILE A 354 2.76 14.45 26.24
CA ILE A 354 3.79 15.26 25.57
C ILE A 354 4.16 14.64 24.23
N MET A 355 4.05 15.43 23.16
CA MET A 355 4.39 15.04 21.80
C MET A 355 5.45 16.01 21.24
N PRO A 356 6.74 15.65 21.32
CA PRO A 356 7.81 16.48 20.77
C PRO A 356 7.60 16.80 19.29
N GLY A 357 7.69 18.09 18.97
CA GLY A 357 7.59 18.62 17.61
C GLY A 357 8.90 18.43 16.85
N ILE A 358 8.85 17.71 15.73
CA ILE A 358 9.96 17.51 14.79
C ILE A 358 9.73 18.41 13.57
N GLY A 359 10.67 19.32 13.32
CA GLY A 359 10.62 20.24 12.18
C GLY A 359 11.22 19.60 10.94
N SER A 360 10.41 18.90 10.14
CA SER A 360 10.86 18.25 8.89
C SER A 360 11.49 19.26 7.94
N TYR A 361 10.97 20.48 7.86
CA TYR A 361 11.49 21.57 7.04
C TYR A 361 12.95 21.95 7.34
N MET A 362 13.47 21.61 8.53
CA MET A 362 14.86 21.85 8.92
C MET A 362 15.83 20.85 8.28
N GLN A 363 15.33 19.76 7.67
CA GLN A 363 16.14 18.75 6.99
C GLN A 363 16.46 19.18 5.56
N ASP A 364 17.69 19.63 5.33
CA ASP A 364 18.15 20.20 4.05
C ASP A 364 19.24 19.37 3.35
N ASP A 365 19.82 18.38 4.03
CA ASP A 365 20.87 17.50 3.49
C ASP A 365 20.38 16.04 3.38
N PRO A 366 20.30 15.45 2.17
CA PRO A 366 19.85 14.07 1.98
C PRO A 366 20.76 13.02 2.59
N THR A 367 22.04 13.33 2.83
CA THR A 367 22.98 12.35 3.39
C THR A 367 22.81 12.16 4.89
N THR A 368 22.26 13.16 5.58
CA THR A 368 22.12 13.17 7.04
C THR A 368 20.66 13.13 7.52
N ALA A 369 19.70 13.56 6.69
CA ALA A 369 18.28 13.67 7.04
C ALA A 369 17.67 12.39 7.64
N TYR A 370 17.98 11.21 7.06
CA TYR A 370 17.47 9.94 7.58
C TYR A 370 17.88 9.72 9.04
N ASN A 371 19.19 9.79 9.31
CA ASN A 371 19.75 9.51 10.63
C ASN A 371 19.32 10.57 11.66
N ASN A 372 19.24 11.84 11.25
CA ASN A 372 18.78 12.92 12.14
C ASN A 372 17.35 12.67 12.62
N VAL A 373 16.43 12.42 11.69
CA VAL A 373 15.02 12.19 12.01
C VAL A 373 14.83 10.88 12.78
N TRP A 374 15.48 9.80 12.34
CA TRP A 374 15.45 8.52 13.04
C TRP A 374 15.87 8.66 14.50
N ASN A 375 17.00 9.32 14.77
CA ASN A 375 17.50 9.43 16.13
C ASN A 375 16.66 10.37 17.01
N GLN A 376 16.09 11.45 16.44
CA GLN A 376 15.11 12.30 17.14
C GLN A 376 13.89 11.49 17.61
N LEU A 377 13.38 10.61 16.75
CA LEU A 377 12.26 9.72 17.05
C LEU A 377 12.63 8.67 18.11
N VAL A 378 13.78 7.99 17.95
CA VAL A 378 14.30 7.01 18.92
C VAL A 378 14.44 7.63 20.29
N TYR A 379 15.02 8.82 20.38
CA TYR A 379 15.24 9.48 21.66
C TYR A 379 13.94 9.91 22.33
N ALA A 380 13.02 10.53 21.58
CA ALA A 380 11.70 10.89 22.12
C ALA A 380 10.99 9.66 22.68
N LYS A 381 11.05 8.52 21.98
CA LYS A 381 10.51 7.25 22.46
C LYS A 381 11.20 6.74 23.72
N GLN A 382 12.54 6.74 23.75
CA GLN A 382 13.33 6.26 24.90
C GLN A 382 13.10 7.09 26.16
N GLN A 383 12.87 8.40 26.02
CA GLN A 383 12.53 9.28 27.16
C GLN A 383 11.07 9.11 27.63
N GLY A 384 10.24 8.37 26.88
CA GLY A 384 8.87 8.07 27.27
C GLY A 384 7.84 9.10 26.82
N ALA A 385 8.06 9.78 25.70
CA ALA A 385 7.02 10.60 25.08
C ALA A 385 5.78 9.78 24.74
N ASN A 386 4.61 10.43 24.69
CA ASN A 386 3.34 9.77 24.38
C ASN A 386 3.09 9.67 22.87
N GLY A 387 3.92 10.34 22.09
CA GLY A 387 3.82 10.43 20.66
C GLY A 387 4.80 11.43 20.09
N ILE A 388 4.55 11.81 18.84
CA ILE A 388 5.33 12.81 18.11
C ILE A 388 4.39 13.77 17.40
N GLN A 389 4.96 14.90 17.01
CA GLN A 389 4.27 15.86 16.17
C GLN A 389 5.17 16.31 15.02
N LEU A 390 4.76 16.09 13.77
CA LEU A 390 5.53 16.48 12.59
C LEU A 390 5.11 17.87 12.09
N PHE A 391 6.07 18.77 11.92
CA PHE A 391 5.88 20.07 11.29
C PHE A 391 6.72 20.16 10.01
N ASP A 392 6.14 20.14 8.82
CA ASP A 392 4.71 20.07 8.48
C ASP A 392 4.46 19.21 7.23
N TYR A 393 3.20 19.13 6.77
CA TYR A 393 2.84 18.43 5.54
C TYR A 393 3.56 18.97 4.31
N GLY A 394 3.44 20.28 4.05
CA GLY A 394 3.95 20.89 2.83
C GLY A 394 5.45 20.70 2.66
N SER A 395 6.20 20.91 3.74
CA SER A 395 7.66 20.75 3.75
C SER A 395 8.04 19.28 3.58
N LEU A 396 7.37 18.37 4.28
CA LEU A 396 7.68 16.95 4.21
C LEU A 396 7.39 16.36 2.83
N TYR A 397 6.48 16.94 2.03
CA TYR A 397 6.14 16.47 0.68
C TYR A 397 6.54 17.43 -0.46
N ASN A 398 7.55 18.28 -0.24
CA ASN A 398 8.03 19.24 -1.25
C ASN A 398 8.83 18.61 -2.42
N GLY A 399 9.03 17.29 -2.42
CA GLY A 399 9.72 16.54 -3.48
C GLY A 399 11.24 16.51 -3.38
N SER A 400 11.87 17.10 -2.36
CA SER A 400 13.34 17.07 -2.23
C SER A 400 13.86 15.70 -1.78
N ALA A 401 15.11 15.41 -2.11
CA ALA A 401 15.79 14.17 -1.69
C ALA A 401 15.92 14.09 -0.15
N ALA A 402 16.22 15.21 0.52
CA ALA A 402 16.32 15.27 1.98
C ALA A 402 14.99 14.93 2.66
N GLN A 403 13.88 15.46 2.14
CA GLN A 403 12.56 15.17 2.67
C GLN A 403 12.13 13.73 2.36
N THR A 404 12.61 13.16 1.25
CA THR A 404 12.40 11.74 0.94
C THR A 404 13.11 10.83 1.95
N ALA A 405 14.35 11.14 2.29
CA ALA A 405 15.09 10.45 3.35
C ALA A 405 14.43 10.62 4.74
N ALA A 406 13.93 11.81 5.06
CA ALA A 406 13.18 12.05 6.30
C ALA A 406 11.88 11.22 6.36
N ARG A 407 11.10 11.16 5.28
CA ARG A 407 9.90 10.32 5.18
C ARG A 407 10.23 8.84 5.36
N GLN A 408 11.32 8.38 4.75
CA GLN A 408 11.78 7.00 4.91
C GLN A 408 12.12 6.70 6.38
N ALA A 409 12.86 7.58 7.05
CA ALA A 409 13.18 7.40 8.47
C ALA A 409 11.93 7.34 9.36
N ILE A 410 10.93 8.18 9.11
CA ILE A 410 9.65 8.15 9.83
C ILE A 410 8.92 6.82 9.59
N SER A 411 8.82 6.40 8.33
CA SER A 411 8.17 5.15 7.95
C SER A 411 8.84 3.94 8.60
N ASP A 412 10.16 3.84 8.46
CA ASP A 412 10.96 2.76 9.05
C ASP A 412 10.86 2.78 10.57
N PHE A 413 10.89 3.96 11.19
CA PHE A 413 10.83 4.09 12.63
C PHE A 413 9.48 3.58 13.14
N PHE A 414 8.37 4.00 12.53
CA PHE A 414 7.06 3.48 12.89
C PHE A 414 6.95 1.99 12.60
N ALA A 415 7.50 1.47 11.50
CA ALA A 415 7.52 0.03 11.26
C ALA A 415 8.29 -0.74 12.35
N ALA A 416 9.44 -0.22 12.79
CA ALA A 416 10.31 -0.86 13.78
C ALA A 416 9.89 -0.67 15.25
N HIS A 417 9.14 0.39 15.56
CA HIS A 417 8.86 0.81 16.94
C HIS A 417 7.38 0.96 17.27
N SER A 418 6.50 0.66 16.32
CA SER A 418 5.20 0.14 16.68
C SER A 418 5.45 -1.26 17.23
N ALA A 419 5.22 -1.49 18.52
CA ALA A 419 4.66 -2.79 18.83
C ALA A 419 3.35 -2.79 18.05
N ALA A 420 3.34 -3.44 16.87
CA ALA A 420 2.11 -3.74 16.20
C ALA A 420 1.19 -4.31 17.29
N PRO A 421 -0.05 -3.81 17.47
CA PRO A 421 -1.02 -4.66 18.15
C PRO A 421 -0.89 -6.04 17.49
N PRO A 422 -0.71 -7.12 18.27
CA PRO A 422 -0.58 -8.44 17.67
C PRO A 422 -1.77 -8.65 16.72
N PRO A 423 -1.57 -9.32 15.57
CA PRO A 423 -2.65 -9.60 14.65
C PRO A 423 -3.87 -10.11 15.42
N VAL A 424 -5.02 -9.49 15.20
CA VAL A 424 -6.26 -9.93 15.83
C VAL A 424 -6.68 -11.20 15.12
N LEU A 425 -6.62 -12.33 15.84
CA LEU A 425 -7.19 -13.59 15.35
C LEU A 425 -8.72 -13.47 15.39
N ILE A 426 -9.32 -13.44 14.20
CA ILE A 426 -10.76 -13.52 14.00
C ILE A 426 -11.21 -14.96 14.26
N SER A 427 -10.48 -15.96 13.77
CA SER A 427 -10.77 -17.37 14.00
C SER A 427 -9.48 -18.20 13.90
N ASP A 428 -9.14 -18.89 14.98
CA ASP A 428 -7.98 -19.79 15.10
C ASP A 428 -8.35 -21.27 14.88
N PHE A 429 -9.63 -21.60 14.90
CA PHE A 429 -10.17 -22.95 14.78
C PHE A 429 -9.68 -23.97 15.82
N ASP A 430 -9.11 -23.50 16.93
CA ASP A 430 -8.43 -24.37 17.89
C ASP A 430 -9.39 -25.10 18.82
N SER A 431 -10.57 -24.53 19.08
CA SER A 431 -11.57 -25.14 19.95
C SER A 431 -12.97 -25.17 19.34
N ASP A 432 -13.26 -24.27 18.39
CA ASP A 432 -14.54 -24.16 17.69
C ASP A 432 -14.35 -23.57 16.27
N GLU A 433 -15.45 -23.22 15.58
CA GLU A 433 -15.44 -22.67 14.21
C GLU A 433 -15.23 -21.14 14.16
N GLY A 434 -15.05 -20.49 15.31
CA GLY A 434 -14.93 -19.05 15.43
C GLY A 434 -16.11 -18.30 14.80
N TYR A 435 -15.81 -17.39 13.87
CA TYR A 435 -16.81 -16.62 13.12
C TYR A 435 -17.30 -17.35 11.87
N PHE A 436 -16.82 -18.56 11.58
CA PHE A 436 -17.11 -19.30 10.36
C PHE A 436 -17.99 -20.52 10.61
N ILE A 437 -19.05 -20.34 11.41
CA ILE A 437 -19.88 -21.44 11.94
C ILE A 437 -20.84 -22.08 10.92
N ARG A 438 -20.90 -21.57 9.68
CA ARG A 438 -21.87 -22.01 8.66
C ARG A 438 -21.19 -22.91 7.66
N ASN A 439 -21.92 -23.94 7.23
CA ASN A 439 -21.53 -24.77 6.11
C ASN A 439 -21.30 -23.90 4.85
N ILE A 440 -20.31 -24.26 4.02
CA ILE A 440 -19.96 -23.57 2.78
C ILE A 440 -21.12 -23.40 1.79
N THR A 441 -22.17 -24.22 1.90
CA THR A 441 -23.40 -24.15 1.09
C THR A 441 -24.41 -23.10 1.56
N PHE A 442 -24.19 -22.44 2.70
CA PHE A 442 -25.15 -21.52 3.31
C PHE A 442 -25.45 -20.28 2.45
N SER A 443 -24.45 -19.74 1.73
CA SER A 443 -24.64 -18.52 0.95
C SER A 443 -25.50 -18.75 -0.28
N GLY A 444 -26.59 -17.98 -0.39
CA GLY A 444 -27.46 -17.96 -1.58
C GLY A 444 -26.80 -17.37 -2.83
N SER A 445 -25.61 -16.75 -2.70
CA SER A 445 -24.85 -16.21 -3.84
C SER A 445 -23.79 -17.17 -4.37
N ASN A 446 -23.75 -18.42 -3.87
CA ASN A 446 -22.90 -19.46 -4.43
C ASN A 446 -23.30 -19.75 -5.90
N LEU A 447 -22.31 -19.99 -6.75
CA LEU A 447 -22.50 -20.37 -8.15
C LEU A 447 -21.96 -21.77 -8.36
N ASN A 448 -22.80 -22.67 -8.91
CA ASN A 448 -22.45 -24.04 -9.25
C ASN A 448 -21.90 -24.89 -8.09
N VAL A 449 -22.31 -24.63 -6.85
CA VAL A 449 -21.97 -25.50 -5.70
C VAL A 449 -23.14 -26.44 -5.44
N ALA A 450 -22.95 -27.75 -5.64
CA ALA A 450 -24.00 -28.75 -5.43
C ALA A 450 -24.10 -29.20 -3.98
N SER A 451 -22.97 -29.39 -3.31
CA SER A 451 -22.89 -29.73 -1.89
C SER A 451 -21.53 -29.32 -1.32
N GLY A 452 -21.40 -29.34 0.00
CA GLY A 452 -20.13 -29.08 0.65
C GLY A 452 -20.20 -29.21 2.17
N SER A 453 -19.04 -29.08 2.81
CA SER A 453 -18.90 -29.01 4.27
C SER A 453 -17.82 -28.00 4.67
N ALA A 454 -17.88 -27.58 5.93
CA ALA A 454 -16.89 -26.73 6.58
C ALA A 454 -16.88 -27.20 8.03
N ASP A 455 -15.91 -28.06 8.37
CA ASP A 455 -15.88 -28.77 9.64
C ASP A 455 -14.50 -28.61 10.29
N ARG A 456 -14.47 -28.25 11.57
CA ARG A 456 -13.27 -28.20 12.39
C ARG A 456 -12.67 -29.60 12.50
N VAL A 457 -11.37 -29.69 12.26
CA VAL A 457 -10.56 -30.90 12.38
C VAL A 457 -9.38 -30.67 13.31
N SER A 458 -8.81 -31.74 13.87
CA SER A 458 -7.65 -31.67 14.78
C SER A 458 -6.48 -32.54 14.34
N ASP A 459 -6.59 -33.22 13.19
CA ASP A 459 -5.57 -34.09 12.60
C ASP A 459 -4.71 -33.38 11.54
N GLU A 460 -5.08 -32.16 11.17
CA GLU A 460 -4.41 -31.34 10.15
C GLU A 460 -4.37 -29.86 10.57
N SER A 461 -3.65 -29.53 11.65
CA SER A 461 -3.37 -28.13 12.02
C SER A 461 -2.06 -27.63 11.40
N ARG A 462 -1.86 -26.31 11.37
CA ARG A 462 -0.57 -25.71 10.95
C ARG A 462 0.59 -25.99 11.93
N GLY A 463 0.32 -26.63 13.06
CA GLY A 463 1.30 -27.11 14.03
C GLY A 463 1.95 -26.03 14.90
N SER A 464 2.14 -24.81 14.38
CA SER A 464 2.70 -23.66 15.12
C SER A 464 1.65 -22.75 15.78
N SER A 465 0.37 -22.89 15.44
CA SER A 465 -0.74 -22.02 15.86
C SER A 465 -1.63 -22.65 16.95
N GLY A 466 -1.71 -23.98 16.98
CA GLY A 466 -2.55 -24.71 17.93
C GLY A 466 -2.94 -26.11 17.44
N GLY A 467 -4.05 -26.64 17.97
CA GLY A 467 -4.50 -28.02 17.81
C GLY A 467 -5.62 -28.23 16.79
N GLY A 468 -6.12 -27.18 16.11
CA GLY A 468 -7.22 -27.28 15.16
C GLY A 468 -6.98 -26.57 13.83
N SER A 469 -7.85 -26.84 12.86
CA SER A 469 -8.05 -26.08 11.62
C SER A 469 -9.46 -26.35 11.10
N GLN A 470 -9.93 -25.64 10.08
CA GLN A 470 -11.20 -25.97 9.43
C GLN A 470 -10.97 -26.63 8.07
N ARG A 471 -11.59 -27.80 7.86
CA ARG A 471 -11.59 -28.48 6.56
C ARG A 471 -12.86 -28.14 5.80
N ILE A 472 -12.68 -27.49 4.65
CA ILE A 472 -13.74 -27.09 3.73
C ILE A 472 -13.74 -28.03 2.52
N ILE A 473 -14.89 -28.63 2.21
CA ILE A 473 -15.12 -29.45 1.02
C ILE A 473 -16.14 -28.77 0.14
N ILE A 474 -15.81 -28.53 -1.14
CA ILE A 474 -16.72 -27.93 -2.12
C ILE A 474 -16.91 -28.92 -3.27
N ASN A 475 -18.14 -29.34 -3.52
CA ASN A 475 -18.50 -30.17 -4.66
C ASN A 475 -19.20 -29.32 -5.72
N THR A 476 -18.56 -29.22 -6.88
CA THR A 476 -19.08 -28.50 -8.03
C THR A 476 -20.29 -29.22 -8.61
N THR A 477 -21.26 -28.45 -9.10
CA THR A 477 -22.44 -28.99 -9.76
C THR A 477 -22.03 -29.82 -10.97
N PRO A 478 -22.49 -31.09 -11.10
CA PRO A 478 -22.08 -31.96 -12.19
C PRO A 478 -22.26 -31.29 -13.57
N GLY A 479 -21.19 -31.26 -14.36
CA GLY A 479 -21.17 -30.66 -15.69
C GLY A 479 -20.90 -29.15 -15.73
N ALA A 480 -20.81 -28.45 -14.60
CA ALA A 480 -20.33 -27.08 -14.56
C ALA A 480 -18.81 -27.04 -14.77
N THR A 481 -18.34 -25.99 -15.47
CA THR A 481 -16.91 -25.78 -15.77
C THR A 481 -16.16 -25.03 -14.68
N SER A 482 -16.87 -24.39 -13.75
CA SER A 482 -16.31 -23.69 -12.60
C SER A 482 -17.35 -23.48 -11.49
N PHE A 483 -16.89 -23.15 -10.28
CA PHE A 483 -17.72 -22.77 -9.14
C PHE A 483 -17.27 -21.44 -8.52
N LEU A 484 -18.16 -20.81 -7.75
CA LEU A 484 -17.86 -19.75 -6.78
C LEU A 484 -18.58 -20.10 -5.47
N ALA A 485 -17.83 -20.22 -4.38
CA ALA A 485 -18.34 -20.49 -3.04
C ALA A 485 -17.97 -19.34 -2.11
N ARG A 486 -18.92 -18.87 -1.29
CA ARG A 486 -18.72 -17.87 -0.23
C ARG A 486 -18.81 -18.54 1.12
N HIS A 487 -17.68 -18.63 1.81
CA HIS A 487 -17.64 -19.01 3.20
C HIS A 487 -17.91 -17.77 4.06
N VAL A 488 -19.17 -17.63 4.48
CA VAL A 488 -19.63 -16.42 5.18
C VAL A 488 -19.17 -16.40 6.62
N SER A 489 -18.76 -15.22 7.08
CA SER A 489 -18.36 -14.95 8.46
C SER A 489 -19.54 -14.40 9.26
N GLY A 490 -19.49 -14.55 10.57
CA GLY A 490 -20.46 -14.05 11.53
C GLY A 490 -21.00 -15.14 12.45
N THR A 491 -21.35 -14.74 13.67
CA THR A 491 -21.88 -15.64 14.70
C THR A 491 -23.36 -15.97 14.46
N THR A 492 -24.27 -15.24 15.10
CA THR A 492 -25.71 -15.58 15.10
C THR A 492 -26.38 -15.35 13.74
N ASN A 493 -26.15 -14.20 13.11
CA ASN A 493 -26.64 -13.85 11.78
C ASN A 493 -25.47 -13.75 10.78
N ALA A 494 -25.03 -14.89 10.25
CA ALA A 494 -23.89 -14.94 9.33
C ALA A 494 -24.12 -14.08 8.06
N ALA A 495 -23.05 -13.47 7.55
CA ALA A 495 -23.06 -12.43 6.49
C ALA A 495 -23.75 -11.11 6.89
N SER A 496 -23.91 -10.85 8.19
CA SER A 496 -24.39 -9.56 8.71
C SER A 496 -23.25 -8.85 9.46
N PRO A 497 -22.98 -7.56 9.21
CA PRO A 497 -21.98 -6.79 9.94
C PRO A 497 -22.18 -6.82 11.45
N ASP A 498 -23.43 -6.73 11.91
CA ASP A 498 -23.80 -6.79 13.34
C ASP A 498 -23.43 -8.12 14.04
N SER A 499 -23.09 -9.18 13.29
CA SER A 499 -22.65 -10.47 13.81
C SER A 499 -21.16 -10.73 13.61
N ASN A 500 -20.40 -9.74 13.13
CA ASN A 500 -18.97 -9.80 12.87
C ASN A 500 -18.18 -8.81 13.74
N LEU A 501 -16.84 -8.94 13.68
CA LEU A 501 -15.91 -7.97 14.24
C LEU A 501 -15.73 -6.79 13.26
N THR A 502 -15.73 -5.58 13.80
CA THR A 502 -15.46 -4.35 13.06
C THR A 502 -14.00 -3.95 13.25
N PHE A 503 -13.31 -3.70 12.13
CA PHE A 503 -11.91 -3.29 12.08
C PHE A 503 -11.76 -1.98 11.30
N SER A 504 -10.65 -1.26 11.48
CA SER A 504 -10.32 -0.12 10.62
C SER A 504 -9.64 -0.57 9.33
N SER A 505 -9.80 0.21 8.26
CA SER A 505 -9.24 -0.07 6.93
C SER A 505 -7.73 0.13 6.78
N ILE A 506 -6.99 0.04 7.88
CA ILE A 506 -5.52 0.04 7.88
C ILE A 506 -4.99 -1.37 7.97
N GLY A 507 -3.79 -1.59 7.44
CA GLY A 507 -3.12 -2.88 7.56
C GLY A 507 -3.60 -3.90 6.55
N SER A 508 -3.69 -5.16 6.96
CA SER A 508 -4.12 -6.26 6.11
C SER A 508 -5.13 -7.18 6.78
N ILE A 509 -5.87 -7.91 5.96
CA ILE A 509 -6.63 -9.08 6.35
C ILE A 509 -6.00 -10.30 5.66
N GLY A 510 -5.87 -11.42 6.37
CA GLY A 510 -5.26 -12.63 5.81
C GLY A 510 -5.56 -13.90 6.58
N PHE A 511 -5.16 -15.03 6.02
CA PHE A 511 -5.35 -16.35 6.59
C PHE A 511 -4.43 -17.38 5.93
N TRP A 512 -4.27 -18.52 6.59
CA TRP A 512 -3.49 -19.64 6.07
C TRP A 512 -4.40 -20.63 5.34
N LEU A 513 -3.94 -21.09 4.18
CA LEU A 513 -4.59 -22.16 3.44
C LEU A 513 -3.63 -23.29 3.12
N LYS A 514 -4.16 -24.50 3.04
CA LYS A 514 -3.51 -25.67 2.47
C LYS A 514 -4.46 -26.38 1.53
N THR A 515 -3.96 -26.83 0.37
CA THR A 515 -4.73 -27.66 -0.57
C THR A 515 -3.80 -28.45 -1.49
N THR A 516 -4.32 -29.54 -2.04
CA THR A 516 -3.76 -30.23 -3.22
C THR A 516 -4.66 -30.08 -4.44
N THR A 517 -5.75 -29.32 -4.32
CA THR A 517 -6.70 -29.10 -5.41
C THR A 517 -6.09 -28.09 -6.38
N PRO A 518 -5.80 -28.47 -7.63
CA PRO A 518 -5.30 -27.53 -8.61
C PRO A 518 -6.40 -26.53 -9.01
N ASP A 519 -5.99 -25.41 -9.56
CA ASP A 519 -6.91 -24.42 -10.11
C ASP A 519 -7.95 -23.89 -9.10
N LEU A 520 -7.45 -23.56 -7.90
CA LEU A 520 -8.22 -22.90 -6.85
C LEU A 520 -7.71 -21.46 -6.69
N GLU A 521 -8.63 -20.53 -6.54
CA GLU A 521 -8.35 -19.13 -6.22
C GLU A 521 -9.16 -18.70 -5.00
N VAL A 522 -8.60 -17.76 -4.22
CA VAL A 522 -9.22 -17.23 -3.01
C VAL A 522 -9.28 -15.71 -3.02
N ALA A 523 -10.33 -15.13 -2.45
CA ALA A 523 -10.49 -13.71 -2.18
C ALA A 523 -11.20 -13.51 -0.83
N VAL A 524 -11.23 -12.27 -0.34
CA VAL A 524 -12.12 -11.84 0.74
C VAL A 524 -13.17 -10.88 0.21
N ALA A 525 -14.34 -10.88 0.83
CA ALA A 525 -15.30 -9.81 0.70
C ALA A 525 -15.50 -9.14 2.06
N VAL A 526 -15.65 -7.82 2.05
CA VAL A 526 -15.79 -7.00 3.26
C VAL A 526 -16.95 -6.04 3.09
N ASP A 527 -17.72 -5.86 4.15
CA ASP A 527 -18.73 -4.81 4.23
C ASP A 527 -18.09 -3.60 4.89
N ASP A 528 -17.94 -2.50 4.17
CA ASP A 528 -17.18 -1.33 4.60
C ASP A 528 -18.05 -0.08 4.82
N ASN A 529 -19.37 -0.22 4.68
CA ASN A 529 -20.30 0.87 5.00
C ASN A 529 -21.20 0.54 6.21
N PRO A 530 -21.42 1.51 7.11
CA PRO A 530 -22.19 1.30 8.33
C PRO A 530 -23.70 1.06 8.11
N ALA A 531 -24.20 1.23 6.88
CA ALA A 531 -25.58 0.92 6.51
C ALA A 531 -25.76 -0.50 5.96
N ASN A 532 -24.68 -1.29 5.82
CA ASN A 532 -24.67 -2.62 5.22
C ASN A 532 -25.32 -2.65 3.82
N THR A 533 -25.00 -1.67 2.97
CA THR A 533 -25.62 -1.53 1.64
C THR A 533 -24.65 -1.78 0.47
N SER A 534 -23.37 -2.02 0.76
CA SER A 534 -22.35 -2.39 -0.21
C SER A 534 -21.32 -3.34 0.39
N THR A 535 -20.73 -4.14 -0.48
CA THR A 535 -19.64 -5.07 -0.17
C THR A 535 -18.55 -4.90 -1.23
N GLU A 536 -17.33 -4.77 -0.75
CA GLU A 536 -16.11 -4.76 -1.55
C GLU A 536 -15.52 -6.15 -1.63
N ARG A 537 -14.84 -6.48 -2.73
CA ARG A 537 -14.18 -7.78 -2.86
C ARG A 537 -12.72 -7.60 -3.25
N SER A 538 -11.85 -8.34 -2.59
CA SER A 538 -10.45 -8.35 -2.96
C SER A 538 -10.24 -9.04 -4.31
N TYR A 539 -9.11 -8.76 -4.95
CA TYR A 539 -8.72 -9.59 -6.09
C TYR A 539 -8.49 -11.04 -5.66
N PHE A 540 -8.72 -11.95 -6.59
CA PHE A 540 -8.50 -13.38 -6.37
C PHE A 540 -7.01 -13.72 -6.50
N GLN A 541 -6.45 -14.35 -5.47
CA GLN A 541 -5.10 -14.93 -5.46
C GLN A 541 -5.18 -16.43 -5.77
N ASN A 542 -4.27 -16.94 -6.60
CA ASN A 542 -4.07 -18.37 -6.84
C ASN A 542 -3.68 -19.05 -5.53
N VAL A 543 -4.41 -20.10 -5.14
CA VAL A 543 -4.03 -20.96 -4.02
C VAL A 543 -3.04 -22.01 -4.52
N ILE A 544 -1.91 -22.15 -3.81
CA ILE A 544 -0.82 -23.04 -4.18
C ILE A 544 -1.23 -24.47 -3.81
N ALA A 545 -1.25 -25.36 -4.82
CA ALA A 545 -1.75 -26.72 -4.71
C ALA A 545 -0.65 -27.76 -4.42
N ASP A 546 0.25 -27.45 -3.49
CA ASP A 546 1.41 -28.30 -3.15
C ASP A 546 1.22 -29.12 -1.85
N GLY A 547 0.04 -29.02 -1.24
CA GLY A 547 -0.26 -29.68 0.04
C GLY A 547 0.48 -29.07 1.23
N GLN A 548 1.10 -27.91 1.09
CA GLN A 548 1.70 -27.14 2.18
C GLN A 548 0.80 -25.98 2.61
N TRP A 549 1.08 -25.43 3.79
CA TRP A 549 0.41 -24.25 4.32
C TRP A 549 1.05 -22.98 3.76
N HIS A 550 0.22 -22.10 3.20
CA HIS A 550 0.63 -20.80 2.65
C HIS A 550 -0.25 -19.68 3.20
N TYR A 551 0.34 -18.50 3.40
CA TYR A 551 -0.38 -17.32 3.89
C TYR A 551 -0.86 -16.44 2.74
N TYR A 552 -2.12 -16.05 2.79
CA TYR A 552 -2.76 -15.17 1.82
C TYR A 552 -3.23 -13.92 2.56
N GLN A 553 -2.90 -12.74 2.02
CA GLN A 553 -3.29 -11.47 2.64
C GLN A 553 -3.60 -10.38 1.60
N TRP A 554 -4.45 -9.44 2.00
CA TRP A 554 -4.79 -8.25 1.22
C TRP A 554 -4.66 -6.99 2.07
N PHE A 555 -4.04 -5.96 1.52
CA PHE A 555 -3.87 -4.68 2.21
C PHE A 555 -5.12 -3.83 2.06
N LEU A 556 -5.72 -3.47 3.20
CA LEU A 556 -7.01 -2.80 3.27
C LEU A 556 -6.94 -1.36 2.73
N ASN A 557 -5.81 -0.69 2.97
CA ASN A 557 -5.57 0.68 2.54
C ASN A 557 -5.02 0.78 1.11
N ASP A 558 -4.85 -0.35 0.42
CA ASP A 558 -4.39 -0.35 -0.96
C ASP A 558 -5.58 -0.53 -1.91
N PRO A 559 -6.02 0.52 -2.63
CA PRO A 559 -7.12 0.41 -3.58
C PRO A 559 -6.80 -0.54 -4.75
N ALA A 560 -5.53 -0.92 -4.94
CA ALA A 560 -5.18 -2.00 -5.84
C ALA A 560 -5.66 -3.37 -5.32
N HIS A 561 -5.93 -3.56 -4.04
CA HIS A 561 -6.35 -4.85 -3.55
C HIS A 561 -7.85 -5.12 -3.70
N TRP A 562 -8.66 -4.10 -4.03
CA TRP A 562 -10.13 -4.14 -3.93
C TRP A 562 -10.85 -3.81 -5.23
N ASP A 563 -12.02 -4.41 -5.40
CA ASP A 563 -12.96 -4.25 -6.51
C ASP A 563 -14.37 -4.00 -5.97
N ALA A 564 -15.03 -2.98 -6.52
CA ALA A 564 -16.45 -2.77 -6.34
C ALA A 564 -17.20 -4.02 -6.75
N TRP A 565 -17.90 -4.66 -5.82
CA TRP A 565 -18.49 -5.97 -6.07
C TRP A 565 -20.01 -5.99 -5.99
N ALA A 566 -20.60 -5.52 -4.90
CA ALA A 566 -22.05 -5.58 -4.71
C ALA A 566 -22.59 -4.36 -3.97
N GLY A 567 -23.81 -3.95 -4.31
CA GLY A 567 -24.48 -2.81 -3.69
C GLY A 567 -24.28 -1.49 -4.43
N THR A 568 -25.04 -0.46 -4.05
CA THR A 568 -25.06 0.83 -4.77
C THR A 568 -23.95 1.79 -4.37
N LEU A 569 -23.24 1.50 -3.27
CA LEU A 569 -22.17 2.32 -2.73
C LEU A 569 -20.78 1.69 -2.89
N SER A 570 -20.67 0.52 -3.53
CA SER A 570 -19.36 -0.11 -3.72
C SER A 570 -18.52 0.69 -4.72
N ASP A 571 -17.27 1.00 -4.37
CA ASP A 571 -16.38 1.87 -5.15
C ASP A 571 -14.96 1.30 -5.36
N GLY A 572 -14.66 0.11 -4.84
CA GLY A 572 -13.36 -0.53 -4.97
C GLY A 572 -12.31 0.01 -4.00
N ARG A 573 -12.74 0.56 -2.86
CA ARG A 573 -11.90 0.99 -1.73
C ARG A 573 -12.54 0.53 -0.44
N ILE A 574 -11.73 0.34 0.59
CA ILE A 574 -12.25 0.06 1.93
C ILE A 574 -12.34 1.37 2.70
N ASP A 575 -13.57 1.75 3.05
CA ASP A 575 -13.89 2.93 3.86
C ASP A 575 -13.42 2.82 5.33
N ASN A 576 -13.82 3.72 6.23
CA ASN A 576 -13.29 3.91 7.59
C ASN A 576 -13.15 2.62 8.40
N LEU A 577 -14.21 1.81 8.35
CA LEU A 577 -14.41 0.63 9.14
C LEU A 577 -14.98 -0.44 8.25
N PHE A 578 -14.56 -1.68 8.44
CA PHE A 578 -15.11 -2.80 7.71
C PHE A 578 -15.39 -3.98 8.65
N THR A 579 -16.28 -4.86 8.21
CA THR A 579 -16.45 -6.21 8.75
C THR A 579 -16.12 -7.24 7.67
N LEU A 580 -15.49 -8.35 8.05
CA LEU A 580 -15.25 -9.45 7.11
C LEU A 580 -16.59 -10.13 6.78
N ASP A 581 -17.03 -10.05 5.53
CA ASP A 581 -18.27 -10.69 5.07
C ASP A 581 -18.04 -12.18 4.75
N SER A 582 -17.06 -12.48 3.90
CA SER A 582 -16.78 -13.85 3.48
C SER A 582 -15.37 -14.08 2.98
N ILE A 583 -14.90 -15.32 3.11
CA ILE A 583 -13.77 -15.85 2.34
C ILE A 583 -14.38 -16.54 1.10
N GLN A 584 -13.95 -16.14 -0.09
CA GLN A 584 -14.51 -16.61 -1.35
C GLN A 584 -13.53 -17.54 -2.05
N PHE A 585 -14.01 -18.70 -2.47
CA PHE A 585 -13.25 -19.67 -3.26
C PHE A 585 -13.86 -19.82 -4.64
N ARG A 586 -13.03 -19.88 -5.67
CA ARG A 586 -13.46 -20.28 -7.02
C ARG A 586 -12.45 -21.24 -7.63
N GLY A 587 -12.91 -22.07 -8.55
CA GLY A 587 -12.05 -23.04 -9.23
C GLY A 587 -12.80 -23.90 -10.23
N THR A 588 -12.11 -24.87 -10.82
CA THR A 588 -12.65 -25.73 -11.89
C THR A 588 -12.76 -27.21 -11.51
N ALA A 589 -12.18 -27.62 -10.38
CA ALA A 589 -12.24 -29.00 -9.90
C ALA A 589 -13.69 -29.43 -9.59
N GLN A 590 -13.99 -30.71 -9.81
CA GLN A 590 -15.31 -31.27 -9.45
C GLN A 590 -15.47 -31.39 -7.92
N THR A 591 -14.37 -31.61 -7.20
CA THR A 591 -14.31 -31.56 -5.74
C THR A 591 -13.04 -30.82 -5.33
N SER A 592 -13.18 -29.85 -4.45
CA SER A 592 -12.08 -29.10 -3.85
C SER A 592 -12.02 -29.37 -2.34
N THR A 593 -10.83 -29.74 -1.85
CA THR A 593 -10.56 -29.90 -0.41
C THR A 593 -9.57 -28.84 0.04
N ILE A 594 -9.95 -28.05 1.02
CA ILE A 594 -9.20 -26.88 1.49
C ILE A 594 -9.12 -26.98 3.01
N TRP A 595 -7.95 -26.69 3.57
CA TRP A 595 -7.80 -26.44 4.99
C TRP A 595 -7.56 -24.95 5.20
N LEU A 596 -8.31 -24.35 6.12
CA LEU A 596 -8.28 -22.94 6.50
C LEU A 596 -7.85 -22.83 7.96
N ASP A 597 -6.94 -21.91 8.25
CA ASP A 597 -6.43 -21.68 9.60
C ASP A 597 -6.06 -20.20 9.82
N ASP A 598 -6.01 -19.75 11.08
CA ASP A 598 -5.56 -18.42 11.53
C ASP A 598 -6.11 -17.23 10.70
N VAL A 599 -7.44 -17.06 10.63
CA VAL A 599 -8.02 -15.86 10.02
C VAL A 599 -7.70 -14.66 10.90
N SER A 600 -6.98 -13.68 10.34
CA SER A 600 -6.40 -12.58 11.12
C SER A 600 -6.48 -11.23 10.42
N TYR A 601 -6.56 -10.20 11.25
CA TYR A 601 -6.44 -8.79 10.88
C TYR A 601 -5.17 -8.21 11.51
N ASP A 602 -4.28 -7.65 10.69
CA ASP A 602 -3.04 -7.01 11.13
C ASP A 602 -3.02 -5.53 10.74
N ALA A 603 -3.41 -4.67 11.69
CA ALA A 603 -3.41 -3.21 11.52
C ALA A 603 -2.01 -2.62 11.22
N ALA A 604 -0.94 -3.34 11.58
CA ALA A 604 0.43 -2.89 11.40
C ALA A 604 1.03 -3.31 10.05
N ALA A 605 0.38 -4.22 9.33
CA ALA A 605 0.84 -4.66 8.03
C ALA A 605 1.00 -3.47 7.07
N ARG A 606 2.02 -3.55 6.22
CA ARG A 606 2.33 -2.50 5.23
C ARG A 606 2.42 -3.13 3.85
N ALA A 607 1.73 -2.52 2.89
CA ALA A 607 1.78 -2.95 1.50
C ALA A 607 3.24 -2.90 1.01
N PRO A 608 3.69 -3.91 0.25
CA PRO A 608 5.02 -3.91 -0.32
C PRO A 608 5.18 -2.75 -1.32
N ASN A 609 6.43 -2.36 -1.57
CA ASN A 609 6.75 -1.35 -2.58
C ASN A 609 6.27 -1.82 -3.95
N GLN A 610 5.39 -1.07 -4.61
CA GLN A 610 4.78 -1.53 -5.87
C GLN A 610 4.43 -0.39 -6.82
N TRP A 611 4.23 -0.76 -8.07
CA TRP A 611 3.72 0.12 -9.11
C TRP A 611 2.22 0.41 -8.89
N THR A 612 1.82 1.67 -8.94
CA THR A 612 0.47 2.13 -8.57
C THR A 612 -0.29 2.88 -9.67
N LEU A 613 0.38 3.27 -10.75
CA LEU A 613 -0.27 3.96 -11.85
C LEU A 613 -1.30 3.04 -12.52
N ASP A 614 -2.44 3.57 -13.01
CA ASP A 614 -3.38 2.88 -13.91
C ASP A 614 -3.82 3.83 -15.02
N SER A 615 -3.35 3.62 -16.25
CA SER A 615 -3.65 4.52 -17.37
C SER A 615 -5.12 4.54 -17.81
N ALA A 616 -5.94 3.59 -17.36
CA ALA A 616 -7.37 3.59 -17.66
C ALA A 616 -8.18 4.57 -16.78
N ILE A 617 -7.60 5.05 -15.67
CA ILE A 617 -8.31 5.90 -14.69
C ILE A 617 -7.96 7.39 -14.85
N TYR A 618 -6.78 7.72 -15.40
CA TYR A 618 -6.35 9.12 -15.54
C TYR A 618 -6.89 9.77 -16.82
N THR A 619 -7.48 10.96 -16.67
CA THR A 619 -8.04 11.76 -17.78
C THR A 619 -6.97 12.50 -18.61
N GLN A 620 -5.71 12.48 -18.18
CA GLN A 620 -4.54 12.95 -18.92
C GLN A 620 -3.61 11.76 -19.16
N ALA A 621 -2.88 11.75 -20.29
CA ALA A 621 -1.91 10.69 -20.58
C ALA A 621 -0.87 10.63 -19.45
N PRO A 622 -0.85 9.57 -18.63
CA PRO A 622 0.01 9.53 -17.47
C PRO A 622 1.45 9.23 -17.88
N ASP A 623 2.42 9.78 -17.14
CA ASP A 623 3.83 9.46 -17.31
C ASP A 623 4.11 8.04 -16.84
N THR A 624 4.35 7.13 -17.78
CA THR A 624 4.60 5.70 -17.52
C THR A 624 6.06 5.40 -17.19
N ALA A 625 6.91 6.41 -16.98
CA ALA A 625 8.33 6.22 -16.67
C ALA A 625 8.54 5.44 -15.36
N TRP A 626 9.42 4.44 -15.41
CA TRP A 626 9.88 3.67 -14.26
C TRP A 626 10.48 4.57 -13.19
N THR A 627 11.27 5.57 -13.61
CA THR A 627 11.97 6.49 -12.68
C THR A 627 11.07 7.53 -12.04
N ASN A 628 9.80 7.63 -12.43
CA ASN A 628 8.87 8.56 -11.80
C ASN A 628 8.42 8.00 -10.44
N ALA A 629 8.89 8.64 -9.36
CA ALA A 629 8.57 8.24 -8.00
C ALA A 629 7.07 8.29 -7.65
N ALA A 630 6.27 9.07 -8.39
CA ALA A 630 4.82 9.10 -8.19
C ALA A 630 4.11 7.80 -8.62
N ASN A 631 4.77 6.97 -9.43
CA ASN A 631 4.23 5.69 -9.87
C ASN A 631 4.51 4.55 -8.87
N TRP A 632 5.28 4.79 -7.79
CA TRP A 632 5.67 3.75 -6.84
C TRP A 632 5.23 4.07 -5.41
N THR A 633 4.78 3.05 -4.69
CA THR A 633 4.77 3.05 -3.22
C THR A 633 6.12 2.57 -2.68
N GLY A 634 6.62 3.22 -1.63
CA GLY A 634 7.86 2.83 -0.94
C GLY A 634 9.18 3.09 -1.69
N GLY A 635 9.14 3.88 -2.77
CA GLY A 635 10.32 4.34 -3.52
C GLY A 635 10.53 3.60 -4.85
N VAL A 636 11.30 4.21 -5.75
CA VAL A 636 11.60 3.65 -7.08
C VAL A 636 12.60 2.50 -6.95
N PRO A 637 12.26 1.25 -7.31
CA PRO A 637 13.19 0.13 -7.25
C PRO A 637 14.32 0.31 -8.29
N ASN A 638 15.55 0.45 -7.82
CA ASN A 638 16.75 0.47 -8.64
C ASN A 638 18.03 0.20 -7.81
N GLY A 639 18.49 -1.06 -7.81
CA GLY A 639 19.70 -1.49 -7.11
C GLY A 639 19.85 -3.02 -7.07
N THR A 640 21.07 -3.51 -6.80
CA THR A 640 21.33 -4.95 -6.60
C THR A 640 20.42 -5.50 -5.51
N GLY A 641 19.71 -6.60 -5.79
CA GLY A 641 18.77 -7.20 -4.85
C GLY A 641 17.42 -6.47 -4.70
N ALA A 642 17.22 -5.32 -5.36
CA ALA A 642 15.96 -4.57 -5.25
C ALA A 642 14.77 -5.39 -5.81
N THR A 643 13.62 -5.30 -5.14
CA THR A 643 12.38 -5.95 -5.60
C THR A 643 11.45 -4.92 -6.22
N ALA A 644 11.04 -5.18 -7.46
CA ALA A 644 10.00 -4.41 -8.13
C ALA A 644 8.72 -5.25 -8.20
N ASN A 645 7.63 -4.69 -7.69
CA ASN A 645 6.33 -5.36 -7.71
C ASN A 645 5.38 -4.64 -8.68
N LEU A 646 4.99 -5.34 -9.74
CA LEU A 646 3.91 -4.99 -10.66
C LEU A 646 2.68 -5.84 -10.29
N LEU A 647 2.09 -5.53 -9.12
CA LEU A 647 0.92 -6.26 -8.64
C LEU A 647 -0.31 -5.75 -9.39
N ARG A 648 -0.92 -4.63 -8.97
CA ARG A 648 -2.16 -4.19 -9.63
C ARG A 648 -2.32 -2.69 -9.85
N ARG A 649 -2.52 -2.31 -11.12
CA ARG A 649 -3.77 -1.85 -11.78
C ARG A 649 -3.40 -1.49 -13.23
N PRO A 650 -3.76 -2.37 -14.18
CA PRO A 650 -4.67 -1.87 -15.20
C PRO A 650 -6.04 -2.49 -15.03
N THR A 651 -7.03 -1.64 -14.84
CA THR A 651 -8.45 -1.99 -15.04
C THR A 651 -8.81 -2.13 -16.53
N GLY A 652 -7.91 -1.72 -17.44
CA GLY A 652 -7.98 -1.94 -18.89
C GLY A 652 -7.20 -3.16 -19.40
N ALA A 653 -7.20 -3.38 -20.72
CA ALA A 653 -6.65 -4.61 -21.33
C ALA A 653 -5.12 -4.76 -21.22
N SER A 654 -4.35 -3.67 -21.15
CA SER A 654 -2.89 -3.73 -20.96
C SER A 654 -2.34 -2.41 -20.39
N GLN A 655 -1.30 -2.51 -19.55
CA GLN A 655 -0.54 -1.37 -19.04
C GLN A 655 0.90 -1.38 -19.52
N THR A 656 1.43 -0.20 -19.88
CA THR A 656 2.85 -0.04 -20.19
C THR A 656 3.60 0.51 -18.98
N VAL A 657 4.74 -0.10 -18.64
CA VAL A 657 5.75 0.43 -17.73
C VAL A 657 6.98 0.77 -18.57
N THR A 658 7.38 2.04 -18.60
CA THR A 658 8.44 2.54 -19.48
C THR A 658 9.79 2.58 -18.77
N VAL A 659 10.68 1.65 -19.09
CA VAL A 659 12.09 1.62 -18.68
C VAL A 659 12.86 2.73 -19.40
N ASN A 660 12.90 3.91 -18.77
CA ASN A 660 13.44 5.14 -19.36
C ASN A 660 14.88 5.48 -18.91
N ALA A 661 15.48 4.64 -18.06
CA ALA A 661 16.87 4.70 -17.63
C ALA A 661 17.36 3.27 -17.31
N PRO A 662 18.67 3.01 -17.19
CA PRO A 662 19.16 1.71 -16.71
C PRO A 662 18.61 1.39 -15.32
N ILE A 663 17.98 0.22 -15.18
CA ILE A 663 17.41 -0.27 -13.92
C ILE A 663 18.13 -1.55 -13.52
N THR A 664 18.51 -1.67 -12.24
CA THR A 664 19.02 -2.91 -11.65
C THR A 664 18.00 -3.47 -10.66
N LEU A 665 17.70 -4.77 -10.72
CA LEU A 665 16.77 -5.47 -9.83
C LEU A 665 17.33 -6.83 -9.43
N GLY A 666 16.99 -7.27 -8.22
CA GLY A 666 17.12 -8.68 -7.84
C GLY A 666 15.86 -9.50 -8.14
N THR A 667 14.68 -8.89 -8.05
CA THR A 667 13.40 -9.56 -8.29
C THR A 667 12.41 -8.65 -9.02
N LEU A 668 11.73 -9.19 -10.03
CA LEU A 668 10.56 -8.58 -10.66
C LEU A 668 9.35 -9.48 -10.47
N ASN A 669 8.37 -9.04 -9.68
CA ASN A 669 7.10 -9.73 -9.50
C ASN A 669 6.03 -9.08 -10.39
N ILE A 670 5.31 -9.89 -11.14
CA ILE A 670 4.16 -9.48 -11.94
C ILE A 670 2.98 -10.31 -11.47
N ASP A 671 2.04 -9.69 -10.76
CA ASP A 671 0.89 -10.39 -10.17
C ASP A 671 -0.41 -9.79 -10.67
N ASN A 672 -0.77 -10.13 -11.92
CA ASN A 672 -1.97 -9.58 -12.54
C ASN A 672 -2.54 -10.51 -13.60
N ARG A 673 -3.86 -10.53 -13.74
CA ARG A 673 -4.53 -11.25 -14.83
C ARG A 673 -4.55 -10.44 -16.14
N ASN A 674 -4.55 -9.11 -16.04
CA ASN A 674 -4.43 -8.19 -17.17
C ASN A 674 -2.96 -7.98 -17.54
N SER A 675 -2.72 -7.59 -18.78
CA SER A 675 -1.37 -7.54 -19.34
C SER A 675 -0.54 -6.37 -18.77
N TYR A 676 0.72 -6.68 -18.45
CA TYR A 676 1.77 -5.68 -18.26
C TYR A 676 2.73 -5.77 -19.44
N VAL A 677 3.10 -4.61 -19.97
CA VAL A 677 4.10 -4.44 -21.03
C VAL A 677 5.22 -3.59 -20.47
N VAL A 678 6.31 -4.23 -20.08
CA VAL A 678 7.53 -3.55 -19.62
C VAL A 678 8.37 -3.21 -20.86
N ALA A 679 8.32 -1.97 -21.31
CA ALA A 679 8.91 -1.52 -22.57
C ALA A 679 9.87 -0.34 -22.34
N GLY A 680 10.68 0.01 -23.33
CA GLY A 680 11.64 1.10 -23.24
C GLY A 680 12.96 0.74 -23.89
N SER A 681 13.77 1.75 -24.21
CA SER A 681 15.07 1.54 -24.84
C SER A 681 16.20 1.23 -23.85
N SER A 682 15.98 1.44 -22.55
CA SER A 682 16.97 1.18 -21.49
C SER A 682 16.88 -0.24 -20.94
N THR A 683 18.00 -0.73 -20.40
CA THR A 683 18.14 -2.12 -19.95
C THR A 683 17.66 -2.32 -18.51
N ILE A 684 16.98 -3.44 -18.26
CA ILE A 684 16.79 -4.02 -16.93
C ILE A 684 17.92 -5.03 -16.68
N THR A 685 18.71 -4.83 -15.62
CA THR A 685 19.78 -5.72 -15.20
C THR A 685 19.31 -6.54 -13.99
N LEU A 686 19.31 -7.87 -14.11
CA LEU A 686 18.98 -8.80 -13.05
C LEU A 686 20.26 -9.23 -12.31
N ASP A 687 20.37 -8.81 -11.05
CA ASP A 687 21.59 -8.82 -10.24
C ASP A 687 21.28 -8.94 -8.73
N VAL A 688 21.95 -9.86 -8.05
CA VAL A 688 21.80 -10.12 -6.61
C VAL A 688 23.16 -10.28 -5.95
N ALA A 689 23.25 -9.94 -4.66
CA ALA A 689 24.52 -10.10 -3.92
C ALA A 689 24.94 -11.58 -3.78
N SER A 690 23.98 -12.50 -3.74
CA SER A 690 24.19 -13.94 -3.66
C SER A 690 22.95 -14.70 -4.13
N GLY A 691 23.14 -15.86 -4.77
CA GLY A 691 22.04 -16.73 -5.19
C GLY A 691 21.60 -16.46 -6.63
N ALA A 692 20.28 -16.42 -6.85
CA ALA A 692 19.70 -16.20 -8.16
C ALA A 692 18.72 -15.03 -8.13
N ALA A 693 18.72 -14.22 -9.19
CA ALA A 693 17.68 -13.23 -9.43
C ALA A 693 16.36 -13.92 -9.86
N ALA A 694 15.24 -13.22 -9.78
CA ALA A 694 13.93 -13.79 -10.09
C ALA A 694 13.04 -12.88 -10.94
N VAL A 695 12.28 -13.50 -11.84
CA VAL A 695 11.12 -12.91 -12.51
C VAL A 695 9.92 -13.83 -12.28
N ASN A 696 8.93 -13.35 -11.54
CA ASN A 696 7.78 -14.15 -11.13
C ASN A 696 6.51 -13.61 -11.80
N VAL A 697 5.73 -14.51 -12.40
CA VAL A 697 4.42 -14.19 -12.96
C VAL A 697 3.35 -15.02 -12.25
N ILE A 698 2.45 -14.31 -11.58
CA ILE A 698 1.43 -14.84 -10.67
C ILE A 698 0.04 -14.50 -11.22
N ASN A 699 -1.00 -15.29 -10.91
CA ASN A 699 -2.41 -15.03 -11.24
C ASN A 699 -2.80 -15.03 -12.74
N ARG A 700 -2.17 -15.89 -13.57
CA ARG A 700 -2.68 -16.27 -14.91
C ARG A 700 -2.81 -15.15 -15.94
N GLY A 701 -1.96 -14.13 -15.87
CA GLY A 701 -1.88 -13.11 -16.90
C GLY A 701 -0.98 -13.47 -18.07
N SER A 702 -1.17 -12.77 -19.18
CA SER A 702 -0.24 -12.74 -20.31
C SER A 702 0.51 -11.42 -20.30
N HIS A 703 1.83 -11.45 -20.11
CA HIS A 703 2.65 -10.25 -19.98
C HIS A 703 3.81 -10.25 -20.96
N THR A 704 4.35 -9.06 -21.22
CA THR A 704 5.45 -8.86 -22.15
C THR A 704 6.54 -8.01 -21.51
N ILE A 705 7.79 -8.43 -21.62
CA ILE A 705 8.96 -7.57 -21.40
C ILE A 705 9.62 -7.32 -22.76
N ALA A 706 9.41 -6.10 -23.26
CA ALA A 706 9.95 -5.60 -24.52
C ALA A 706 11.24 -4.78 -24.32
N ALA A 707 11.50 -4.30 -23.10
CA ALA A 707 12.77 -3.67 -22.76
C ALA A 707 13.93 -4.70 -22.81
N PRO A 708 15.16 -4.30 -23.19
CA PRO A 708 16.33 -5.17 -23.11
C PRO A 708 16.55 -5.68 -21.67
N ILE A 709 16.86 -6.97 -21.52
CA ILE A 709 17.20 -7.59 -20.25
C ILE A 709 18.67 -8.01 -20.26
N ARG A 710 19.38 -7.72 -19.17
CA ARG A 710 20.71 -8.26 -18.88
C ARG A 710 20.65 -9.19 -17.67
N LEU A 711 21.13 -10.41 -17.82
CA LEU A 711 21.32 -11.35 -16.72
C LEU A 711 22.77 -11.24 -16.25
N ASN A 712 23.01 -10.61 -15.10
CA ASN A 712 24.33 -10.63 -14.47
C ASN A 712 24.55 -11.91 -13.68
N ASP A 713 23.49 -12.40 -13.03
CA ASP A 713 23.47 -13.61 -12.22
C ASP A 713 22.54 -14.68 -12.82
N PRO A 714 22.66 -15.95 -12.38
CA PRO A 714 21.64 -16.97 -12.65
C PRO A 714 20.25 -16.43 -12.31
N THR A 715 19.29 -16.62 -13.21
CA THR A 715 17.96 -16.03 -13.07
C THR A 715 16.89 -17.10 -13.21
N ARG A 716 15.96 -17.12 -12.26
CA ARG A 716 14.77 -17.96 -12.27
C ARG A 716 13.57 -17.20 -12.83
N PHE A 717 12.90 -17.79 -13.81
CA PHE A 717 11.61 -17.35 -14.31
C PHE A 717 10.54 -18.32 -13.81
N ALA A 718 9.78 -17.91 -12.78
CA ALA A 718 8.69 -18.68 -12.21
C ALA A 718 7.37 -18.21 -12.80
N ILE A 719 6.78 -19.00 -13.69
CA ILE A 719 5.56 -18.64 -14.43
C ILE A 719 4.45 -19.59 -14.02
N ASP A 720 3.44 -19.07 -13.32
CA ASP A 720 2.31 -19.85 -12.82
C ASP A 720 1.54 -20.57 -13.92
N VAL A 721 0.86 -21.65 -13.53
CA VAL A 721 -0.09 -22.37 -14.41
C VAL A 721 -1.05 -21.39 -15.08
N GLY A 722 -1.23 -21.51 -16.40
CA GLY A 722 -2.11 -20.63 -17.18
C GLY A 722 -1.58 -19.21 -17.42
N ALA A 723 -0.43 -18.82 -16.85
CA ALA A 723 0.24 -17.57 -17.14
C ALA A 723 1.19 -17.69 -18.34
N THR A 724 1.46 -16.56 -18.98
CA THR A 724 2.43 -16.45 -20.08
C THR A 724 3.30 -15.21 -19.89
N LEU A 725 4.61 -15.37 -20.07
CA LEU A 725 5.56 -14.26 -20.16
C LEU A 725 6.29 -14.30 -21.49
N ALA A 726 6.20 -13.23 -22.27
CA ALA A 726 6.96 -13.05 -23.49
C ALA A 726 8.11 -12.05 -23.29
N ILE A 727 9.35 -12.49 -23.50
CA ILE A 727 10.53 -11.64 -23.59
C ILE A 727 10.78 -11.35 -25.07
N THR A 728 10.39 -10.17 -25.52
CA THR A 728 10.52 -9.74 -26.91
C THR A 728 11.70 -8.79 -27.12
N GLY A 729 12.21 -8.19 -26.05
CA GLY A 729 13.46 -7.42 -26.06
C GLY A 729 14.69 -8.32 -26.08
N PRO A 730 15.89 -7.79 -26.43
CA PRO A 730 17.13 -8.56 -26.38
C PRO A 730 17.43 -9.10 -24.97
N LEU A 731 17.78 -10.38 -24.88
CA LEU A 731 18.27 -11.01 -23.66
C LEU A 731 19.80 -11.15 -23.72
N ILE A 732 20.50 -10.47 -22.82
CA ILE A 732 21.97 -10.43 -22.75
C ILE A 732 22.43 -11.14 -21.48
N ALA A 733 23.17 -12.23 -21.60
CA ALA A 733 23.76 -12.92 -20.45
C ALA A 733 25.24 -12.49 -20.27
N SER A 734 25.65 -12.22 -19.02
CA SER A 734 27.07 -12.25 -18.65
C SER A 734 27.58 -13.69 -18.75
N GLY A 735 28.90 -13.90 -18.92
CA GLY A 735 29.54 -15.20 -19.22
C GLY A 735 29.36 -16.34 -18.20
N SER A 736 28.42 -16.22 -17.26
CA SER A 736 28.03 -17.21 -16.26
C SER A 736 26.51 -17.38 -16.11
N ALA A 737 25.67 -16.51 -16.71
CA ALA A 737 24.25 -16.49 -16.37
C ALA A 737 23.46 -17.67 -16.97
N ALA A 738 22.94 -18.50 -16.08
CA ALA A 738 22.00 -19.57 -16.38
C ALA A 738 20.55 -19.07 -16.29
N LEU A 739 19.65 -19.69 -17.05
CA LEU A 739 18.22 -19.45 -16.96
C LEU A 739 17.52 -20.70 -16.45
N THR A 740 16.72 -20.55 -15.39
CA THR A 740 15.84 -21.62 -14.88
C THR A 740 14.38 -21.25 -15.12
N LYS A 741 13.63 -22.08 -15.84
CA LYS A 741 12.18 -21.97 -16.00
C LYS A 741 11.48 -22.89 -15.01
N SER A 742 10.59 -22.34 -14.19
CA SER A 742 9.76 -23.06 -13.22
C SER A 742 8.29 -22.64 -13.33
N GLY A 743 7.40 -23.40 -12.67
CA GLY A 743 5.95 -23.27 -12.77
C GLY A 743 5.39 -23.80 -14.10
N GLU A 744 4.12 -24.19 -14.13
CA GLU A 744 3.49 -24.85 -15.29
C GLU A 744 3.14 -23.90 -16.46
N GLY A 745 3.33 -22.59 -16.29
CA GLY A 745 3.05 -21.60 -17.32
C GLY A 745 4.04 -21.56 -18.48
N THR A 746 3.81 -20.66 -19.43
CA THR A 746 4.63 -20.53 -20.65
C THR A 746 5.61 -19.36 -20.58
N LEU A 747 6.88 -19.61 -20.87
CA LEU A 747 7.90 -18.58 -21.09
C LEU A 747 8.29 -18.56 -22.57
N LEU A 748 8.11 -17.42 -23.23
CA LEU A 748 8.50 -17.20 -24.62
C LEU A 748 9.72 -16.29 -24.67
N ILE A 749 10.81 -16.75 -25.31
CA ILE A 749 12.02 -15.94 -25.47
C ILE A 749 12.53 -16.05 -26.91
N SER A 750 12.79 -14.90 -27.52
CA SER A 750 13.51 -14.80 -28.79
C SER A 750 15.01 -14.88 -28.57
N ASN A 751 15.71 -15.74 -29.31
CA ASN A 751 17.18 -15.81 -29.47
C ASN A 751 18.01 -15.49 -28.19
N PHE A 752 18.53 -16.53 -27.54
CA PHE A 752 19.30 -16.38 -26.30
C PHE A 752 20.68 -17.03 -26.39
N ARG A 753 21.60 -16.53 -25.55
CA ARG A 753 22.93 -17.11 -25.35
C ARG A 753 23.14 -17.28 -23.85
N LEU A 754 23.23 -18.51 -23.35
CA LEU A 754 23.23 -18.81 -21.91
C LEU A 754 24.32 -19.83 -21.55
N SER A 755 24.78 -19.82 -20.30
CA SER A 755 25.66 -20.89 -19.80
C SER A 755 24.89 -22.20 -19.58
N ALA A 756 23.62 -22.11 -19.17
CA ALA A 756 22.73 -23.25 -19.02
C ALA A 756 21.26 -22.83 -19.22
N LEU A 757 20.47 -23.74 -19.77
CA LEU A 757 19.01 -23.68 -19.76
C LEU A 757 18.47 -24.86 -18.94
N VAL A 758 17.77 -24.55 -17.86
CA VAL A 758 17.10 -25.54 -17.01
C VAL A 758 15.60 -25.30 -17.11
N ILE A 759 14.83 -26.33 -17.44
CA ILE A 759 13.36 -26.29 -17.50
C ILE A 759 12.85 -27.32 -16.50
N GLU A 760 12.43 -26.84 -15.33
CA GLU A 760 11.86 -27.68 -14.28
C GLU A 760 10.40 -28.03 -14.59
N GLN A 761 9.59 -27.05 -14.99
CA GLN A 761 8.15 -27.22 -15.24
C GLN A 761 7.64 -26.30 -16.35
N GLY A 762 6.50 -26.68 -16.95
CA GLY A 762 5.79 -25.90 -17.96
C GLY A 762 6.53 -25.80 -19.31
N LEU A 763 6.14 -24.82 -20.12
CA LEU A 763 6.59 -24.68 -21.49
C LEU A 763 7.61 -23.54 -21.65
N PHE A 764 8.82 -23.86 -22.13
CA PHE A 764 9.74 -22.89 -22.70
C PHE A 764 9.59 -22.91 -24.23
N LYS A 765 9.31 -21.77 -24.85
CA LYS A 765 8.99 -21.69 -26.28
C LYS A 765 9.77 -20.61 -26.98
N LEU A 766 10.32 -20.93 -28.15
CA LEU A 766 10.86 -19.92 -29.05
C LEU A 766 9.76 -19.48 -30.02
N PRO A 767 9.52 -18.17 -30.20
CA PRO A 767 8.55 -17.70 -31.18
C PRO A 767 9.03 -18.02 -32.61
N PRO A 768 8.11 -18.17 -33.59
CA PRO A 768 8.49 -18.50 -34.96
C PRO A 768 9.41 -17.44 -35.59
N GLN A 769 10.41 -17.90 -36.33
CA GLN A 769 11.30 -17.07 -37.14
C GLN A 769 10.85 -17.05 -38.60
N PRO A 770 11.12 -15.98 -39.38
CA PRO A 770 11.03 -16.03 -40.83
C PRO A 770 11.94 -17.16 -41.39
N GLN A 771 11.48 -17.91 -42.40
CA GLN A 771 12.31 -18.94 -43.03
C GLN A 771 13.57 -18.31 -43.66
N GLY A 772 14.76 -18.84 -43.32
CA GLY A 772 16.05 -18.37 -43.83
C GLY A 772 16.92 -17.58 -42.83
N GLY A 773 16.68 -17.71 -41.53
CA GLY A 773 17.50 -17.10 -40.48
C GLY A 773 18.99 -17.50 -40.57
N GLY A 774 19.88 -16.55 -40.32
CA GLY A 774 21.34 -16.76 -40.37
C GLY A 774 21.91 -17.32 -39.07
N ALA A 775 23.22 -17.59 -39.02
CA ALA A 775 23.89 -18.11 -37.82
C ALA A 775 23.73 -17.22 -36.56
N ALA A 776 23.44 -15.92 -36.73
CA ALA A 776 23.17 -14.99 -35.63
C ALA A 776 21.84 -15.27 -34.91
N ASP A 777 20.91 -15.96 -35.58
CA ASP A 777 19.55 -16.27 -35.10
C ASP A 777 19.48 -17.60 -34.33
N ILE A 778 20.59 -18.34 -34.28
CA ILE A 778 20.70 -19.60 -33.52
C ILE A 778 20.87 -19.28 -32.04
N SER A 779 19.98 -19.83 -31.20
CA SER A 779 20.14 -19.77 -29.75
C SER A 779 21.27 -20.71 -29.33
N THR A 780 22.13 -20.29 -28.40
CA THR A 780 23.30 -21.09 -27.97
C THR A 780 23.30 -21.29 -26.46
N ILE A 781 23.53 -22.51 -26.00
CA ILE A 781 23.64 -22.85 -24.58
C ILE A 781 24.84 -23.77 -24.34
N SER A 782 25.42 -23.81 -23.14
CA SER A 782 26.46 -24.80 -22.83
C SER A 782 25.93 -26.09 -22.19
N SER A 783 24.71 -26.07 -21.64
CA SER A 783 24.03 -27.26 -21.13
C SER A 783 22.51 -27.09 -21.15
N LEU A 784 21.79 -28.21 -21.31
CA LEU A 784 20.33 -28.28 -21.33
C LEU A 784 19.86 -29.33 -20.30
N TRP A 785 18.95 -28.93 -19.42
CA TRP A 785 18.27 -29.82 -18.49
C TRP A 785 16.77 -29.63 -18.61
N ILE A 786 16.04 -30.70 -18.94
CA ILE A 786 14.58 -30.73 -18.93
C ILE A 786 14.16 -31.77 -17.90
N LEU A 787 13.50 -31.31 -16.84
CA LEU A 787 13.12 -32.10 -15.67
C LEU A 787 11.58 -32.17 -15.55
N ASP A 788 11.08 -33.00 -14.63
CA ASP A 788 9.66 -33.17 -14.28
C ASP A 788 8.69 -33.08 -15.49
N SER A 789 7.82 -32.07 -15.51
CA SER A 789 6.83 -31.78 -16.55
C SER A 789 7.34 -30.78 -17.61
N GLY A 790 8.60 -30.36 -17.52
CA GLY A 790 9.21 -29.36 -18.38
C GLY A 790 9.22 -29.75 -19.86
N ARG A 791 9.00 -28.77 -20.74
CA ARG A 791 8.99 -28.95 -22.20
C ARG A 791 9.68 -27.79 -22.92
N LEU A 792 10.42 -28.09 -23.98
CA LEU A 792 11.06 -27.13 -24.88
C LEU A 792 10.47 -27.22 -26.29
N ASP A 793 9.81 -26.15 -26.74
CA ASP A 793 9.28 -25.99 -28.09
C ASP A 793 10.14 -25.04 -28.92
N LEU A 794 10.88 -25.60 -29.87
CA LEU A 794 11.72 -24.81 -30.78
C LEU A 794 10.93 -24.15 -31.91
N THR A 795 9.65 -24.45 -32.10
CA THR A 795 8.88 -24.05 -33.29
C THR A 795 9.68 -24.34 -34.57
N ASN A 796 10.15 -23.33 -35.30
CA ASN A 796 11.04 -23.48 -36.46
C ASN A 796 12.46 -22.92 -36.23
N ASN A 797 12.87 -22.75 -34.98
CA ASN A 797 14.17 -22.23 -34.59
C ASN A 797 15.23 -23.34 -34.50
N SER A 798 16.49 -22.91 -34.51
CA SER A 798 17.64 -23.76 -34.23
C SER A 798 18.23 -23.49 -32.85
N LEU A 799 18.71 -24.53 -32.20
CA LEU A 799 19.41 -24.50 -30.92
C LEU A 799 20.76 -25.18 -31.07
N ARG A 800 21.81 -24.55 -30.54
CA ARG A 800 23.15 -25.13 -30.46
C ARG A 800 23.58 -25.32 -29.01
N ILE A 801 24.03 -26.53 -28.68
CA ILE A 801 24.57 -26.87 -27.36
C ILE A 801 26.11 -26.94 -27.46
N ASP A 802 26.79 -25.90 -26.99
CA ASP A 802 28.26 -25.79 -26.91
C ASP A 802 28.76 -26.38 -25.58
N TYR A 803 28.88 -27.70 -25.55
CA TYR A 803 29.23 -28.47 -24.36
C TYR A 803 30.74 -28.60 -24.15
N GLY A 804 31.15 -28.72 -22.88
CA GLY A 804 32.48 -29.19 -22.48
C GLY A 804 32.38 -30.58 -21.86
N GLY A 805 33.12 -31.56 -22.39
CA GLY A 805 33.15 -32.93 -21.85
C GLY A 805 32.39 -33.94 -22.72
N ILE A 806 31.51 -34.74 -22.09
CA ILE A 806 30.75 -35.81 -22.77
C ILE A 806 29.71 -35.17 -23.71
N SER A 807 29.61 -35.71 -24.93
CA SER A 807 28.61 -35.26 -25.90
C SER A 807 27.19 -35.50 -25.39
N PRO A 808 26.32 -34.47 -25.40
CA PRO A 808 24.92 -34.59 -25.03
C PRO A 808 24.03 -35.11 -26.17
N ILE A 809 24.60 -35.50 -27.33
CA ILE A 809 23.80 -35.85 -28.52
C ILE A 809 22.81 -37.00 -28.29
N ARG A 810 23.15 -37.95 -27.41
CA ARG A 810 22.26 -39.05 -27.02
C ARG A 810 21.14 -38.59 -26.09
N ASP A 811 21.43 -37.66 -25.19
CA ASP A 811 20.41 -37.05 -24.34
C ASP A 811 19.42 -36.25 -25.19
N VAL A 812 19.92 -35.52 -26.20
CA VAL A 812 19.08 -34.84 -27.20
C VAL A 812 18.14 -35.81 -27.91
N ARG A 813 18.64 -36.96 -28.40
CA ARG A 813 17.78 -38.01 -29.00
C ARG A 813 16.69 -38.45 -28.04
N ASN A 814 17.04 -38.73 -26.78
CA ASN A 814 16.09 -39.20 -25.79
C ASN A 814 15.02 -38.14 -25.45
N MET A 815 15.40 -36.86 -25.40
CA MET A 815 14.47 -35.74 -25.21
C MET A 815 13.51 -35.57 -26.40
N LEU A 816 13.99 -35.79 -27.62
CA LEU A 816 13.15 -35.78 -28.83
C LEU A 816 12.16 -36.96 -28.84
N LEU A 817 12.63 -38.15 -28.46
CA LEU A 817 11.81 -39.36 -28.39
C LEU A 817 10.71 -39.27 -27.32
N SER A 818 11.02 -38.71 -26.15
CA SER A 818 10.03 -38.50 -25.09
C SER A 818 9.09 -37.32 -25.35
N GLY A 819 9.43 -36.45 -26.32
CA GLY A 819 8.73 -35.21 -26.61
C GLY A 819 9.04 -34.07 -25.64
N ALA A 820 10.00 -34.25 -24.72
CA ALA A 820 10.50 -33.19 -23.83
C ALA A 820 11.10 -32.02 -24.64
N LEU A 821 11.79 -32.34 -25.74
CA LEU A 821 12.21 -31.40 -26.77
C LEU A 821 11.39 -31.66 -28.03
N PHE A 822 10.75 -30.64 -28.60
CA PHE A 822 9.89 -30.81 -29.77
C PHE A 822 9.74 -29.51 -30.58
N SER A 823 9.05 -29.62 -31.71
CA SER A 823 8.57 -28.48 -32.49
C SER A 823 7.05 -28.58 -32.58
N SER A 824 6.35 -27.51 -32.17
CA SER A 824 4.90 -27.40 -32.38
C SER A 824 4.50 -27.16 -33.85
N TRP A 825 5.48 -26.94 -34.74
CA TRP A 825 5.27 -26.80 -36.17
C TRP A 825 5.51 -28.12 -36.93
N ALA A 826 6.09 -29.13 -36.27
CA ALA A 826 6.34 -30.43 -36.86
C ALA A 826 5.05 -31.06 -37.41
N ASP A 827 5.16 -31.71 -38.55
CA ASP A 827 4.09 -32.42 -39.22
C ASP A 827 4.59 -33.77 -39.77
N ALA A 828 3.90 -34.38 -40.74
CA ALA A 828 4.34 -35.63 -41.33
C ALA A 828 5.69 -35.53 -42.05
N ASN A 829 6.06 -34.32 -42.50
CA ASN A 829 7.22 -34.04 -43.33
C ASN A 829 8.34 -33.40 -42.52
N TRP A 830 8.01 -32.46 -41.64
CA TRP A 830 8.97 -31.64 -40.92
C TRP A 830 9.07 -32.04 -39.45
N ARG A 831 10.30 -32.05 -38.93
CA ARG A 831 10.60 -32.35 -37.52
C ARG A 831 11.94 -31.73 -37.10
N LEU A 832 12.43 -32.05 -35.90
CA LEU A 832 13.75 -31.58 -35.46
C LEU A 832 14.85 -32.56 -35.86
N GLY A 833 15.73 -32.15 -36.76
CA GLY A 833 16.98 -32.85 -37.04
C GLY A 833 18.08 -32.42 -36.08
N TYR A 834 19.08 -33.29 -35.88
CA TYR A 834 20.22 -32.96 -35.03
C TYR A 834 21.53 -33.52 -35.56
N SER A 835 22.62 -32.79 -35.34
CA SER A 835 23.97 -33.21 -35.75
C SER A 835 25.01 -32.69 -34.77
N GLU A 836 26.20 -33.31 -34.82
CA GLU A 836 27.37 -32.86 -34.07
C GLU A 836 28.52 -32.62 -35.03
N SER A 837 29.32 -31.58 -34.77
CA SER A 837 30.51 -31.31 -35.58
C SER A 837 31.48 -32.49 -35.53
N ALA A 838 32.10 -32.83 -36.67
CA ALA A 838 33.13 -33.87 -36.76
C ALA A 838 34.35 -33.60 -35.85
N SER A 839 34.59 -32.34 -35.46
CA SER A 839 35.63 -31.95 -34.50
C SER A 839 35.20 -32.03 -33.03
N GLY A 840 33.95 -32.40 -32.75
CA GLY A 840 33.30 -32.18 -31.45
C GLY A 840 33.06 -30.70 -31.14
N GLY A 841 32.42 -30.42 -30.00
CA GLY A 841 32.29 -29.07 -29.43
C GLY A 841 31.01 -28.30 -29.78
N GLY A 842 29.99 -28.98 -30.32
CA GLY A 842 28.66 -28.39 -30.50
C GLY A 842 27.65 -29.36 -31.11
N VAL A 843 26.48 -29.52 -30.48
CA VAL A 843 25.32 -30.21 -31.06
C VAL A 843 24.36 -29.18 -31.61
N LEU A 844 24.06 -29.25 -32.92
CA LEU A 844 23.05 -28.44 -33.57
C LEU A 844 21.73 -29.20 -33.63
N ILE A 845 20.65 -28.56 -33.21
CA ILE A 845 19.26 -29.03 -33.34
C ILE A 845 18.54 -28.01 -34.21
N GLN A 846 17.87 -28.44 -35.26
CA GLN A 846 17.18 -27.52 -36.17
C GLN A 846 15.93 -28.14 -36.78
N TYR A 847 15.03 -27.28 -37.25
CA TYR A 847 13.85 -27.68 -37.99
C TYR A 847 14.23 -28.15 -39.41
N ALA A 848 13.97 -29.43 -39.72
CA ALA A 848 14.43 -30.12 -40.92
C ALA A 848 13.37 -31.06 -41.50
N LEU A 849 13.56 -31.47 -42.75
CA LEU A 849 12.76 -32.51 -43.38
C LEU A 849 13.12 -33.88 -42.78
N GLY A 850 12.11 -34.72 -42.52
CA GLY A 850 12.33 -36.12 -42.18
C GLY A 850 13.05 -36.80 -43.34
N GLY A 851 14.25 -37.33 -43.11
CA GLY A 851 15.08 -37.87 -44.20
C GLY A 851 16.31 -37.07 -44.57
N ASP A 852 16.43 -35.83 -44.10
CA ASP A 852 17.59 -34.97 -44.37
C ASP A 852 18.72 -35.29 -43.38
N ALA A 853 19.56 -36.27 -43.69
CA ALA A 853 20.57 -36.80 -42.79
C ALA A 853 21.74 -35.84 -42.58
N ASN A 854 22.06 -35.04 -43.61
CA ASN A 854 23.19 -34.11 -43.59
C ASN A 854 22.78 -32.67 -43.20
N LEU A 855 21.47 -32.43 -43.02
CA LEU A 855 20.89 -31.15 -42.61
C LEU A 855 21.12 -30.01 -43.63
N ASP A 856 21.20 -30.34 -44.92
CA ASP A 856 21.38 -29.38 -46.02
C ASP A 856 20.06 -28.80 -46.58
N GLY A 857 18.92 -29.29 -46.08
CA GLY A 857 17.57 -28.86 -46.48
C GLY A 857 16.99 -29.62 -47.68
N ILE A 858 17.71 -30.61 -48.22
CA ILE A 858 17.35 -31.35 -49.43
C ILE A 858 17.44 -32.85 -49.19
N VAL A 859 16.28 -33.52 -49.12
CA VAL A 859 16.26 -35.00 -49.05
C VAL A 859 16.54 -35.61 -50.42
N ASN A 860 17.72 -36.23 -50.56
CA ASN A 860 18.24 -36.77 -51.81
C ASN A 860 19.09 -38.07 -51.64
N ALA A 861 19.79 -38.46 -52.71
CA ALA A 861 20.58 -39.69 -52.75
C ALA A 861 21.70 -39.74 -51.70
N LEU A 862 22.25 -38.60 -51.30
CA LEU A 862 23.27 -38.51 -50.26
C LEU A 862 22.72 -38.93 -48.89
N ASP A 863 21.49 -38.55 -48.57
CA ASP A 863 20.84 -38.97 -47.31
C ASP A 863 20.50 -40.45 -47.30
N LEU A 864 20.08 -40.96 -48.47
CA LEU A 864 19.80 -42.37 -48.63
C LEU A 864 21.07 -43.21 -48.48
N ASP A 865 22.22 -42.72 -48.93
CA ASP A 865 23.52 -43.37 -48.71
C ASP A 865 23.87 -43.44 -47.22
N VAL A 866 23.59 -42.38 -46.46
CA VAL A 866 23.78 -42.36 -44.99
C VAL A 866 22.89 -43.39 -44.29
N LEU A 867 21.60 -43.42 -44.63
CA LEU A 867 20.65 -44.40 -44.06
C LEU A 867 21.04 -45.84 -44.44
N THR A 868 21.43 -46.07 -45.69
CA THR A 868 21.79 -47.41 -46.18
C THR A 868 23.05 -47.93 -45.49
N ALA A 869 24.05 -47.07 -45.26
CA ALA A 869 25.28 -47.43 -44.57
C ALA A 869 25.07 -47.89 -43.12
N SER A 870 23.96 -47.46 -42.51
CA SER A 870 23.62 -47.73 -41.11
C SER A 870 22.40 -48.66 -40.97
N TRP A 871 21.98 -49.32 -42.05
CA TRP A 871 20.75 -50.14 -42.05
C TRP A 871 20.79 -51.21 -40.95
N GLN A 872 19.71 -51.30 -40.16
CA GLN A 872 19.57 -52.17 -38.97
C GLN A 872 20.55 -51.87 -37.82
N GLN A 873 21.31 -50.77 -37.89
CA GLN A 873 22.16 -50.36 -36.78
C GLN A 873 21.31 -49.94 -35.59
N THR A 874 21.72 -50.38 -34.39
CA THR A 874 21.15 -49.97 -33.11
C THR A 874 21.99 -48.87 -32.47
N ASP A 875 21.38 -48.10 -31.57
CA ASP A 875 21.97 -46.88 -30.98
C ASP A 875 22.37 -45.84 -32.05
N ALA A 876 21.62 -45.82 -33.16
CA ALA A 876 21.80 -44.89 -34.24
C ALA A 876 21.40 -43.46 -33.84
N LEU A 877 21.93 -42.49 -34.61
CA LEU A 877 21.61 -41.07 -34.49
C LEU A 877 20.98 -40.57 -35.79
N TRP A 878 20.44 -39.34 -35.79
CA TRP A 878 19.92 -38.69 -36.98
C TRP A 878 20.90 -38.68 -38.16
N THR A 879 22.18 -38.35 -37.90
CA THR A 879 23.25 -38.36 -38.91
C THR A 879 23.69 -39.77 -39.34
N SER A 880 23.09 -40.81 -38.77
CA SER A 880 23.19 -42.21 -39.23
C SER A 880 21.91 -42.67 -39.93
N GLY A 881 20.91 -41.80 -40.11
CA GLY A 881 19.65 -42.15 -40.76
C GLY A 881 18.55 -42.64 -39.82
N ASP A 882 18.67 -42.48 -38.49
CA ASP A 882 17.55 -42.64 -37.56
C ASP A 882 16.74 -41.34 -37.49
N PHE A 883 15.76 -41.21 -38.38
CA PHE A 883 14.88 -40.04 -38.46
C PHE A 883 13.70 -40.14 -37.49
N SER A 884 13.44 -41.32 -36.92
CA SER A 884 12.34 -41.58 -36.01
C SER A 884 12.70 -41.39 -34.53
N TYR A 885 14.00 -41.31 -34.22
CA TYR A 885 14.62 -41.20 -32.89
C TYR A 885 14.57 -42.47 -32.04
N ASP A 886 14.11 -43.60 -32.60
CA ASP A 886 13.94 -44.85 -31.84
C ASP A 886 15.26 -45.63 -31.62
N GLY A 887 16.36 -45.09 -32.14
CA GLY A 887 17.71 -45.62 -32.01
C GLY A 887 17.99 -46.77 -32.98
N VAL A 888 17.08 -47.10 -33.90
CA VAL A 888 17.25 -48.21 -34.85
C VAL A 888 16.95 -47.76 -36.26
N VAL A 889 17.95 -47.79 -37.16
CA VAL A 889 17.71 -47.47 -38.57
C VAL A 889 16.91 -48.60 -39.24
N ASN A 890 15.65 -48.34 -39.53
CA ASN A 890 14.73 -49.34 -40.05
C ASN A 890 13.75 -48.77 -41.09
N ILE A 891 12.73 -49.56 -41.42
CA ILE A 891 11.73 -49.21 -42.42
C ILE A 891 10.95 -47.92 -42.10
N ARG A 892 10.84 -47.55 -40.82
CA ARG A 892 10.21 -46.30 -40.37
C ARG A 892 11.02 -45.08 -40.82
N ASP A 893 12.33 -45.14 -40.74
CA ASP A 893 13.21 -44.05 -41.17
C ASP A 893 13.25 -43.97 -42.69
N LEU A 894 13.29 -45.12 -43.36
CA LEU A 894 13.20 -45.19 -44.82
C LEU A 894 11.89 -44.56 -45.33
N TYR A 895 10.79 -44.75 -44.62
CA TYR A 895 9.52 -44.12 -44.93
C TYR A 895 9.59 -42.59 -44.82
N LEU A 896 10.16 -42.07 -43.72
CA LEU A 896 10.33 -40.63 -43.52
C LEU A 896 11.18 -40.00 -44.62
N LEU A 897 12.26 -40.67 -45.03
CA LEU A 897 13.11 -40.23 -46.13
C LEU A 897 12.38 -40.24 -47.47
N ALA A 898 11.71 -41.35 -47.80
CA ALA A 898 11.00 -41.48 -49.07
C ALA A 898 9.83 -40.47 -49.19
N LEU A 899 9.16 -40.16 -48.09
CA LEU A 899 8.06 -39.20 -48.02
C LEU A 899 8.50 -37.77 -48.41
N ASN A 900 9.73 -37.40 -48.08
CA ASN A 900 10.25 -36.04 -48.29
C ASN A 900 11.19 -35.92 -49.48
N TRP A 901 11.32 -36.97 -50.31
CA TRP A 901 12.21 -36.99 -51.46
C TRP A 901 11.86 -35.91 -52.50
N GLN A 902 12.78 -34.98 -52.72
CA GLN A 902 12.49 -33.80 -53.54
C GLN A 902 12.68 -34.06 -55.04
N ALA A 903 13.66 -34.89 -55.42
CA ALA A 903 14.01 -35.12 -56.82
C ALA A 903 13.11 -36.20 -57.47
N GLY A 904 11.97 -35.80 -58.05
CA GLY A 904 11.06 -36.70 -58.78
C GLY A 904 10.02 -37.42 -57.91
N GLY A 905 9.92 -37.05 -56.64
CA GLY A 905 8.93 -37.56 -55.69
C GLY A 905 9.12 -39.03 -55.31
N LEU A 906 8.09 -39.61 -54.69
CA LEU A 906 8.12 -40.97 -54.13
C LEU A 906 8.53 -42.06 -55.13
N ALA A 907 8.13 -41.93 -56.41
CA ALA A 907 8.48 -42.93 -57.43
C ALA A 907 10.00 -42.99 -57.70
N ALA A 908 10.65 -41.82 -57.80
CA ALA A 908 12.10 -41.74 -57.98
C ALA A 908 12.85 -42.18 -56.71
N ALA A 909 12.29 -41.89 -55.52
CA ALA A 909 12.82 -42.40 -54.26
C ALA A 909 12.84 -43.94 -54.24
N LEU A 910 11.74 -44.58 -54.61
CA LEU A 910 11.61 -46.04 -54.60
C LEU A 910 12.58 -46.72 -55.58
N GLU A 911 12.86 -46.10 -56.73
CA GLU A 911 13.88 -46.58 -57.67
C GLU A 911 15.29 -46.55 -57.05
N GLN A 912 15.64 -45.44 -56.40
CA GLN A 912 16.92 -45.26 -55.71
C GLN A 912 17.08 -46.18 -54.49
N ILE A 913 15.98 -46.47 -53.79
CA ILE A 913 15.92 -47.42 -52.66
C ILE A 913 16.15 -48.85 -53.17
N ALA A 914 15.46 -49.25 -54.24
CA ALA A 914 15.62 -50.56 -54.85
C ALA A 914 17.07 -50.78 -55.33
N ALA A 915 17.69 -49.75 -55.90
CA ALA A 915 19.09 -49.80 -56.36
C ALA A 915 20.11 -50.08 -55.23
N ARG A 916 19.75 -49.81 -53.97
CA ARG A 916 20.58 -50.05 -52.78
C ARG A 916 20.23 -51.34 -52.03
N GLY A 917 19.30 -52.15 -52.55
CA GLY A 917 18.92 -53.44 -51.95
C GLY A 917 18.09 -53.33 -50.67
N LEU A 918 17.53 -52.17 -50.37
CA LEU A 918 16.64 -51.96 -49.24
C LEU A 918 15.19 -52.37 -49.56
N PRO A 919 14.37 -52.68 -48.54
CA PRO A 919 12.97 -53.07 -48.77
C PRO A 919 12.18 -51.93 -49.42
N THR A 920 11.51 -52.22 -50.54
CA THR A 920 10.63 -51.27 -51.25
C THR A 920 9.17 -51.36 -50.81
N ASN A 921 8.82 -52.37 -50.00
CA ASN A 921 7.51 -52.52 -49.38
C ASN A 921 7.40 -51.58 -48.18
N VAL A 922 7.25 -50.28 -48.47
CA VAL A 922 6.85 -49.28 -47.49
C VAL A 922 5.42 -49.62 -47.04
N PRO A 923 5.15 -49.79 -45.73
CA PRO A 923 3.81 -50.13 -45.27
C PRO A 923 2.79 -49.08 -45.72
N GLU A 924 1.75 -49.50 -46.44
CA GLU A 924 0.53 -48.70 -46.59
C GLU A 924 -0.10 -48.49 -45.20
N PRO A 925 -0.77 -47.35 -44.92
CA PRO A 925 -1.41 -47.10 -43.65
C PRO A 925 -2.68 -47.97 -43.51
N ALA A 926 -2.50 -49.26 -43.22
CA ALA A 926 -3.58 -50.22 -43.00
C ALA A 926 -4.40 -49.97 -41.71
N GLY A 927 -4.17 -48.86 -40.99
CA GLY A 927 -4.87 -48.53 -39.73
C GLY A 927 -5.96 -47.44 -39.82
N VAL A 928 -6.00 -46.62 -40.89
CA VAL A 928 -6.85 -45.41 -40.90
C VAL A 928 -8.20 -45.61 -41.61
N GLY A 929 -8.38 -46.73 -42.31
CA GLY A 929 -9.64 -47.06 -43.01
C GLY A 929 -10.88 -47.15 -42.12
N TRP A 930 -10.72 -47.35 -40.80
CA TRP A 930 -11.83 -47.43 -39.85
C TRP A 930 -12.24 -46.09 -39.22
N ILE A 931 -11.42 -45.03 -39.33
CA ILE A 931 -11.74 -43.71 -38.77
C ILE A 931 -12.51 -42.84 -39.79
N MET A 932 -12.31 -43.07 -41.10
CA MET A 932 -13.02 -42.33 -42.15
C MET A 932 -14.49 -42.78 -42.37
N LEU A 933 -14.90 -43.95 -41.86
CA LEU A 933 -16.32 -44.35 -41.86
C LEU A 933 -17.11 -43.79 -40.66
N GLY A 934 -16.43 -43.37 -39.58
CA GLY A 934 -17.07 -42.64 -38.47
C GLY A 934 -17.30 -41.16 -38.77
N ALA A 935 -16.40 -40.52 -39.54
CA ALA A 935 -16.48 -39.09 -39.85
C ALA A 935 -17.49 -38.73 -40.97
N VAL A 936 -17.90 -39.69 -41.80
CA VAL A 936 -18.91 -39.47 -42.86
C VAL A 936 -20.35 -39.48 -42.31
N ALA A 937 -20.60 -40.03 -41.12
CA ALA A 937 -21.90 -39.98 -40.45
C ALA A 937 -22.19 -38.64 -39.73
N MET A 938 -21.18 -37.80 -39.46
CA MET A 938 -21.37 -36.52 -38.74
C MET A 938 -21.27 -35.26 -39.60
N ARG A 939 -21.13 -35.39 -40.94
CA ARG A 939 -21.01 -34.23 -41.85
C ARG A 939 -22.28 -33.92 -42.67
N ARG A 940 -23.43 -34.48 -42.30
CA ARG A 940 -24.74 -34.01 -42.77
C ARG A 940 -25.50 -33.36 -41.62
N VAL A 941 -25.37 -32.04 -41.50
CA VAL A 941 -26.45 -31.07 -41.25
C VAL A 941 -25.81 -29.68 -41.00
N ARG A 942 -26.31 -28.66 -41.72
CA ARG A 942 -25.91 -27.23 -41.83
C ARG A 942 -24.93 -26.98 -42.99
N PHE A 943 -25.30 -26.31 -44.09
CA PHE A 943 -26.11 -25.09 -44.20
C PHE A 943 -26.88 -25.02 -45.53
N ALA A 944 -28.14 -24.58 -45.48
CA ALA A 944 -28.78 -23.87 -46.58
C ALA A 944 -29.87 -22.93 -46.03
N ARG A 945 -29.64 -21.62 -46.14
CA ARG A 945 -30.52 -20.59 -46.75
C ARG A 945 -30.41 -19.22 -46.07
N PHE A 946 -29.87 -18.28 -46.83
CA PHE A 946 -30.23 -16.87 -46.78
C PHE A 946 -31.56 -16.67 -47.55
N GLY A 947 -32.44 -15.81 -47.05
CA GLY A 947 -33.68 -15.43 -47.72
C GLY A 947 -34.53 -14.44 -46.92
N LEU A 948 -34.37 -13.16 -47.28
CA LEU A 948 -35.11 -11.93 -46.92
C LEU A 948 -36.63 -12.02 -46.62
N SER A 949 -37.05 -11.04 -45.80
CA SER A 949 -38.22 -10.13 -45.92
C SER A 949 -39.39 -10.21 -44.91
N ARG A 950 -39.45 -9.16 -44.07
CA ARG A 950 -40.55 -8.22 -43.74
C ARG A 950 -41.99 -8.70 -43.40
N LEU A 951 -42.47 -8.07 -42.31
CA LEU A 951 -43.75 -7.37 -42.06
C LEU A 951 -44.93 -8.08 -41.36
N ASN A 952 -45.46 -7.31 -40.38
CA ASN A 952 -46.79 -7.27 -39.75
C ASN A 952 -47.13 -8.43 -38.80
N THR A 953 -47.52 -8.22 -37.55
CA THR A 953 -48.29 -7.14 -36.88
C THR A 953 -47.87 -6.96 -35.42
#